data_AF-A0A194VNT0-F1
#
_entry.id   AF-A0A194VNT0-F1
#
_cell.length_a   1.000
_cell.length_b   1.000
_cell.length_c   1.000
_cell.angle_alpha   90.00
_cell.angle_beta   90.00
_cell.angle_gamma   90.00
#
_symmetry.space_group_name_H-M   'P 1'
#
loop_
_entity.id
_entity.type
_entity.pdbx_description
1 polymer ?
#
loop_
_entity_poly.entity_id
_entity_poly.type
_entity_poly.pdbx_seq_one_letter_code
_entity_poly.pdbx_strand_id
1 'polypeptide(L)'
;MAFIFDQPRWLGYSHDGYPLTVDLDHYFSVRGTRVVGSLSTHEILAAHQSWLTLGLLECVTLRTVTEDESVVTVSNFSCGKVQALCPKKIRAILQHCDTLPGRLGRQALHRHIEMVESSLHKARVGIHALIRNLDVGSRGWPESAPATLYFICIVCEAVTVALISLCLKANVLRSRGPGPRTWNFVLELFKDQVQAVARGNGWCPSILNFLLDDGTISGVDYAIRQKFFAPGNHETCSALLCNSSIVDTDNYTTKHVTGCPGVDCTLVRPACEDVKDLILKGQVPILGAEQSSPDPSSCLYLRPADEKDYVAFSHVWADGLGSTTEKGLPKCQISKLSALAAELVPGGYFWIDSLCVPEDRAPRKKAIQMMGATYQRAAKVLVLDAGIQTCMAEDTREQKLLCVLASNWMRRLWTLQEAILAADLVFRFMGSSIPIHELMPNMVELHQNPLLCSLTSGVHRLTKRSDVQSFTLGDVSRALRWRTTSRMADETLAIASLLDVDTKVLLDTEAEGRIERLLIMVKKVPLNILFLSGEKSPTIGFRWAPKTFMNNFGGLNLAVAGGQADVTSAGLIGTYYTYMLPTKALVFEPDKWWRVADREPGATLRVTDPYNQRTKYRCDVLILPERLSPGDTLAAVSAQFIGASKTDGVVYCAYSRRLLAEKEKVPPKTESGLILPSWVGTAKLCIC
;
A
#
# COMPACT_ATOMS: atom_id res chain seq x y z
N MET A 1 16.58 25.66 13.20
CA MET A 1 16.48 24.27 12.73
C MET A 1 15.94 24.31 11.32
N ALA A 2 16.75 23.99 10.33
CA ALA A 2 16.23 23.66 9.00
C ALA A 2 15.29 22.46 9.13
N PHE A 3 14.04 22.59 8.65
CA PHE A 3 13.14 21.46 8.54
C PHE A 3 13.62 20.55 7.40
N ILE A 4 13.41 19.24 7.53
CA ILE A 4 13.78 18.25 6.49
C ILE A 4 13.07 18.50 5.14
N PHE A 5 12.04 19.33 5.18
CA PHE A 5 11.17 19.75 4.09
C PHE A 5 11.42 21.19 3.65
N ASP A 6 12.42 21.88 4.19
CA ASP A 6 12.84 23.15 3.62
C ASP A 6 13.41 22.96 2.22
N GLN A 7 13.44 24.03 1.42
CA GLN A 7 14.12 23.94 0.13
C GLN A 7 15.59 23.56 0.36
N PRO A 8 16.07 22.47 -0.27
CA PRO A 8 17.41 21.96 -0.06
C PRO A 8 18.43 22.99 -0.57
N ARG A 9 19.23 23.53 0.35
CA ARG A 9 20.29 24.50 0.00
C ARG A 9 21.26 23.86 -0.99
N TRP A 10 21.66 24.63 -2.01
CA TRP A 10 22.76 24.25 -2.88
C TRP A 10 24.06 24.38 -2.11
N LEU A 11 24.84 23.30 -2.05
CA LEU A 11 26.08 23.24 -1.27
C LEU A 11 27.32 23.62 -2.08
N GLY A 12 27.15 24.04 -3.34
CA GLY A 12 28.22 24.67 -4.13
C GLY A 12 29.29 23.72 -4.68
N TYR A 13 28.98 22.44 -4.90
CA TYR A 13 29.92 21.53 -5.58
C TYR A 13 29.92 21.79 -7.09
N SER A 14 31.07 22.16 -7.64
CA SER A 14 31.25 22.50 -9.06
C SER A 14 30.73 21.38 -9.98
N HIS A 15 29.58 21.61 -10.61
CA HIS A 15 28.95 20.69 -11.56
C HIS A 15 29.20 21.10 -13.01
N ASP A 16 29.06 22.40 -13.28
CA ASP A 16 29.15 23.00 -14.61
C ASP A 16 30.60 23.03 -15.15
N GLY A 17 30.74 23.14 -16.47
CA GLY A 17 32.05 23.25 -17.13
C GLY A 17 32.76 21.90 -17.39
N TYR A 18 32.09 20.78 -17.12
CA TYR A 18 32.59 19.43 -17.36
C TYR A 18 31.79 18.70 -18.45
N PRO A 19 32.34 17.63 -19.06
CA PRO A 19 31.62 16.79 -20.02
C PRO A 19 30.35 16.15 -19.42
N LEU A 20 29.39 15.83 -20.31
CA LEU A 20 28.16 15.12 -19.99
C LEU A 20 28.44 13.84 -19.20
N THR A 21 27.75 13.66 -18.07
CA THR A 21 27.79 12.41 -17.31
C THR A 21 26.97 11.35 -18.05
N VAL A 22 27.63 10.38 -18.70
CA VAL A 22 26.97 9.22 -19.36
C VAL A 22 27.06 7.94 -18.54
N ASP A 23 28.03 7.86 -17.63
CA ASP A 23 28.17 6.79 -16.64
C ASP A 23 28.40 7.42 -15.27
N LEU A 24 27.56 7.04 -14.31
CA LEU A 24 27.55 7.59 -12.97
C LEU A 24 28.85 7.28 -12.19
N ASP A 25 29.61 6.25 -12.57
CA ASP A 25 30.88 5.88 -11.92
C ASP A 25 32.01 6.88 -12.21
N HIS A 26 31.98 7.52 -13.37
CA HIS A 26 33.02 8.45 -13.79
C HIS A 26 32.79 9.88 -13.28
N TYR A 27 31.68 10.12 -12.58
CA TYR A 27 31.29 11.47 -12.14
C TYR A 27 32.40 12.16 -11.35
N PHE A 28 32.91 11.47 -10.31
CA PHE A 28 33.95 12.00 -9.42
C PHE A 28 35.33 12.06 -10.06
N SER A 29 35.68 11.10 -10.94
CA SER A 29 36.97 11.10 -11.63
C SER A 29 37.11 12.26 -12.62
N VAL A 30 36.01 12.67 -13.25
CA VAL A 30 35.99 13.80 -14.19
C VAL A 30 36.02 15.15 -13.45
N ARG A 31 35.34 15.25 -12.30
CA ARG A 31 35.18 16.50 -11.53
C ARG A 31 36.18 16.66 -10.38
N GLY A 32 37.25 15.85 -10.38
CA GLY A 32 38.44 16.07 -9.57
C GLY A 32 38.26 15.90 -8.07
N THR A 33 37.48 14.91 -7.62
CA THR A 33 37.32 14.66 -6.17
C THR A 33 38.65 14.19 -5.56
N ARG A 34 39.24 15.02 -4.69
CA ARG A 34 40.44 14.66 -3.90
C ARG A 34 40.12 13.47 -2.98
N VAL A 35 41.12 12.61 -2.78
CA VAL A 35 41.09 11.35 -2.02
C VAL A 35 40.15 11.41 -0.81
N VAL A 36 39.21 10.47 -0.75
CA VAL A 36 38.09 10.32 0.22
C VAL A 36 38.51 10.44 1.70
N GLY A 37 39.80 10.36 2.02
CA GLY A 37 40.34 10.47 3.39
C GLY A 37 40.61 11.88 3.92
N SER A 38 40.50 12.95 3.10
CA SER A 38 40.82 14.33 3.54
C SER A 38 39.68 15.36 3.40
N LEU A 39 38.47 14.93 3.04
CA LEU A 39 37.33 15.83 2.80
C LEU A 39 36.54 16.10 4.08
N SER A 40 36.12 17.34 4.27
CA SER A 40 35.18 17.72 5.33
C SER A 40 33.79 17.11 5.09
N THR A 41 32.99 17.01 6.15
CA THR A 41 31.60 16.54 6.08
C THR A 41 30.76 17.37 5.09
N HIS A 42 31.01 18.67 5.00
CA HIS A 42 30.34 19.56 4.06
C HIS A 42 30.72 19.23 2.61
N GLU A 43 32.01 19.04 2.31
CA GLU A 43 32.48 18.68 0.97
C GLU A 43 31.96 17.31 0.52
N ILE A 44 31.91 16.33 1.42
CA ILE A 44 31.32 15.01 1.13
C ILE A 44 29.84 15.15 0.78
N LEU A 45 29.07 15.90 1.58
CA LEU A 45 27.65 16.11 1.36
C LEU A 45 27.39 16.90 0.06
N ALA A 46 28.17 17.94 -0.23
CA ALA A 46 28.07 18.73 -1.44
C ALA A 46 28.36 17.90 -2.70
N ALA A 47 29.42 17.09 -2.66
CA ALA A 47 29.79 16.19 -3.75
C ALA A 47 28.69 15.17 -4.04
N HIS A 48 28.10 14.54 -3.00
CA HIS A 48 27.02 13.58 -3.18
C HIS A 48 25.70 14.25 -3.60
N GLN A 49 25.40 15.46 -3.10
CA GLN A 49 24.25 16.24 -3.54
C GLN A 49 24.33 16.46 -5.05
N SER A 50 25.46 16.95 -5.55
CA SER A 50 25.65 17.20 -6.99
C SER A 50 25.64 15.91 -7.83
N TRP A 51 26.36 14.86 -7.38
CA TRP A 51 26.43 13.55 -8.04
C TRP A 51 25.07 12.88 -8.20
N LEU A 52 24.30 12.78 -7.12
CA LEU A 52 23.06 12.03 -7.07
C LEU A 52 21.82 12.86 -7.46
N THR A 53 22.01 14.12 -7.84
CA THR A 53 20.96 14.97 -8.41
C THR A 53 21.26 15.29 -9.86
N LEU A 54 22.09 16.30 -10.12
CA LEU A 54 22.45 16.77 -11.46
C LEU A 54 23.14 15.68 -12.28
N GLY A 55 24.16 15.00 -11.71
CA GLY A 55 24.87 13.92 -12.41
C GLY A 55 23.97 12.74 -12.80
N LEU A 56 23.05 12.36 -11.91
CA LEU A 56 22.05 11.33 -12.21
C LEU A 56 21.06 11.79 -13.29
N LEU A 57 20.59 13.04 -13.23
CA LEU A 57 19.69 13.60 -14.24
C LEU A 57 20.35 13.68 -15.62
N GLU A 58 21.62 14.08 -15.69
CA GLU A 58 22.41 14.08 -16.94
C GLU A 58 22.49 12.68 -17.56
N CYS A 59 22.84 11.70 -16.72
CA CYS A 59 23.00 10.31 -17.10
C CYS A 59 21.70 9.72 -17.67
N VAL A 60 20.56 10.01 -17.03
CA VAL A 60 19.26 9.47 -17.44
C VAL A 60 18.72 10.14 -18.69
N THR A 61 18.93 11.46 -18.83
CA THR A 61 18.36 12.26 -19.93
C THR A 61 19.24 12.29 -21.18
N LEU A 62 20.50 11.86 -21.08
CA LEU A 62 21.54 12.00 -22.11
C LEU A 62 21.68 13.46 -22.60
N ARG A 63 21.62 14.39 -21.64
CA ARG A 63 21.68 15.84 -21.85
C ARG A 63 22.40 16.49 -20.66
N THR A 64 23.16 17.55 -20.93
CA THR A 64 23.77 18.38 -19.90
C THR A 64 22.69 19.13 -19.11
N VAL A 65 22.77 19.09 -17.78
CA VAL A 65 21.86 19.75 -16.86
C VAL A 65 22.68 20.77 -16.07
N THR A 66 22.48 22.07 -16.32
CA THR A 66 23.28 23.09 -15.66
C THR A 66 22.79 23.41 -14.25
N GLU A 67 23.65 24.01 -13.42
CA GLU A 67 23.26 24.49 -12.09
C GLU A 67 22.08 25.48 -12.17
N ASP A 68 22.10 26.41 -13.13
CA ASP A 68 21.04 27.42 -13.34
C ASP A 68 19.66 26.83 -13.69
N GLU A 69 19.61 25.63 -14.28
CA GLU A 69 18.35 24.96 -14.58
C GLU A 69 17.67 24.40 -13.33
N SER A 70 18.46 24.04 -12.32
CA SER A 70 18.01 23.30 -11.13
C SER A 70 18.02 24.14 -9.84
N VAL A 71 18.92 25.12 -9.75
CA VAL A 71 19.15 25.97 -8.59
C VAL A 71 18.38 27.29 -8.74
N VAL A 72 17.69 27.70 -7.67
CA VAL A 72 16.96 28.96 -7.59
C VAL A 72 17.43 29.79 -6.40
N THR A 73 17.34 31.11 -6.52
CA THR A 73 17.61 32.02 -5.40
C THR A 73 16.33 32.22 -4.59
N VAL A 74 16.36 31.84 -3.30
CA VAL A 74 15.24 31.96 -2.37
C VAL A 74 15.55 33.01 -1.30
N SER A 75 14.60 33.90 -1.02
CA SER A 75 14.70 34.87 0.06
C SER A 75 14.35 34.20 1.40
N ASN A 76 15.27 34.15 2.34
CA ASN A 76 15.03 33.68 3.71
C ASN A 76 14.99 34.88 4.66
N PHE A 77 13.91 34.98 5.45
CA PHE A 77 13.67 36.04 6.43
C PHE A 77 14.79 36.17 7.49
N SER A 78 15.57 35.12 7.72
CA SER A 78 16.61 35.06 8.76
C SER A 78 18.06 35.16 8.25
N CYS A 79 18.33 34.89 6.97
CA CYS A 79 19.71 34.82 6.45
C CYS A 79 19.94 35.44 5.05
N GLY A 80 18.96 36.15 4.48
CA GLY A 80 19.10 36.79 3.17
C GLY A 80 18.80 35.86 1.99
N LYS A 81 19.38 36.13 0.82
CA LYS A 81 19.20 35.33 -0.41
C LYS A 81 20.10 34.08 -0.36
N VAL A 82 19.50 32.90 -0.52
CA VAL A 82 20.20 31.59 -0.50
C VAL A 82 19.90 30.84 -1.79
N GLN A 83 20.90 30.15 -2.34
CA GLN A 83 20.71 29.24 -3.46
C GLN A 83 20.18 27.89 -2.99
N ALA A 84 19.14 27.36 -3.65
CA ALA A 84 18.50 26.10 -3.29
C ALA A 84 18.08 25.31 -4.54
N LEU A 85 18.08 23.98 -4.45
CA LEU A 85 17.59 23.11 -5.51
C LEU A 85 16.07 23.11 -5.52
N CYS A 86 15.47 23.21 -6.71
CA CYS A 86 14.03 23.35 -6.88
C CYS A 86 13.38 22.05 -7.38
N PRO A 87 12.54 21.35 -6.56
CA PRO A 87 11.85 20.13 -6.98
C PRO A 87 10.99 20.31 -8.24
N LYS A 88 10.42 21.50 -8.45
CA LYS A 88 9.56 21.80 -9.61
C LYS A 88 10.31 21.72 -10.95
N LYS A 89 11.64 21.83 -10.93
CA LYS A 89 12.49 21.76 -12.14
C LYS A 89 12.75 20.32 -12.60
N ILE A 90 12.70 19.34 -11.70
CA ILE A 90 12.97 17.91 -11.98
C ILE A 90 12.07 17.40 -13.11
N ARG A 91 10.77 17.73 -13.06
CA ARG A 91 9.81 17.34 -14.10
C ARG A 91 10.20 17.83 -15.49
N ALA A 92 10.55 19.11 -15.61
CA ALA A 92 10.92 19.71 -16.89
C ALA A 92 12.20 19.09 -17.48
N ILE A 93 13.15 18.74 -16.62
CA ILE A 93 14.38 18.04 -17.02
C ILE A 93 14.04 16.62 -17.51
N LEU A 94 13.30 15.84 -16.72
CA LEU A 94 12.97 14.45 -17.04
C LEU A 94 12.07 14.27 -18.25
N GLN A 95 11.28 15.27 -18.64
CA GLN A 95 10.49 15.25 -19.89
C GLN A 95 11.34 14.96 -21.15
N HIS A 96 12.66 15.22 -21.10
CA HIS A 96 13.57 14.89 -22.21
C HIS A 96 13.70 13.38 -22.45
N CYS A 97 13.46 12.56 -21.43
CA CYS A 97 13.44 11.10 -21.55
C CYS A 97 12.36 10.63 -22.55
N ASP A 98 11.27 11.38 -22.69
CA ASP A 98 10.17 11.05 -23.59
C ASP A 98 10.58 11.09 -25.07
N THR A 99 11.67 11.81 -25.39
CA THR A 99 12.20 11.91 -26.76
C THR A 99 13.18 10.79 -27.12
N LEU A 100 13.68 10.04 -26.13
CA LEU A 100 14.71 9.02 -26.34
C LEU A 100 14.29 7.89 -27.27
N PRO A 101 13.04 7.36 -27.23
CA PRO A 101 12.61 6.32 -28.17
C PRO A 101 12.66 6.76 -29.63
N GLY A 102 12.51 8.07 -29.92
CA GLY A 102 12.64 8.61 -31.27
C GLY A 102 14.08 8.94 -31.68
N ARG A 103 14.96 9.21 -30.70
CA ARG A 103 16.37 9.57 -30.94
C ARG A 103 17.31 8.37 -30.96
N LEU A 104 16.97 7.28 -30.27
CA LEU A 104 17.80 6.10 -30.11
C LEU A 104 17.21 4.91 -30.87
N GLY A 105 18.05 4.14 -31.56
CA GLY A 105 17.66 2.83 -32.08
C GLY A 105 17.33 1.84 -30.95
N ARG A 106 16.50 0.82 -31.24
CA ARG A 106 16.01 -0.14 -30.24
C ARG A 106 17.10 -0.75 -29.33
N GLN A 107 18.23 -1.17 -29.91
CA GLN A 107 19.35 -1.74 -29.13
C GLN A 107 20.06 -0.70 -28.24
N ALA A 108 20.15 0.55 -28.68
CA ALA A 108 20.74 1.63 -27.88
C ALA A 108 19.80 2.02 -26.74
N LEU A 109 18.49 2.08 -27.01
CA LEU A 109 17.47 2.34 -26.01
C LEU A 109 17.42 1.26 -24.92
N HIS A 110 17.53 -0.02 -25.30
CA HIS A 110 17.58 -1.12 -24.34
C HIS A 110 18.81 -1.03 -23.42
N ARG A 111 20.00 -0.80 -23.99
CA ARG A 111 21.23 -0.58 -23.21
C ARG A 111 21.12 0.65 -22.30
N HIS A 112 20.47 1.71 -22.76
CA HIS A 112 20.20 2.90 -21.95
C HIS A 112 19.31 2.59 -20.75
N ILE A 113 18.24 1.81 -20.95
CA ILE A 113 17.35 1.35 -19.87
C ILE A 113 18.14 0.55 -18.82
N GLU A 114 18.95 -0.42 -19.24
CA GLU A 114 19.79 -1.22 -18.34
C GLU A 114 20.80 -0.35 -17.58
N MET A 115 21.40 0.63 -18.26
CA MET A 115 22.31 1.59 -17.64
C MET A 115 21.58 2.43 -16.59
N VAL A 116 20.38 2.95 -16.87
CA VAL A 116 19.59 3.73 -15.89
C VAL A 116 19.22 2.88 -14.68
N GLU A 117 18.85 1.62 -14.88
CA GLU A 117 18.61 0.67 -13.78
C GLU A 117 19.86 0.46 -12.92
N SER A 118 21.01 0.29 -13.55
CA SER A 118 22.30 0.19 -12.86
C SER A 118 22.64 1.48 -12.10
N SER A 119 22.41 2.65 -12.69
CA SER A 119 22.65 3.96 -12.06
C SER A 119 21.76 4.17 -10.84
N LEU A 120 20.51 3.72 -10.87
CA LEU A 120 19.64 3.74 -9.68
C LEU A 120 20.16 2.80 -8.58
N HIS A 121 20.65 1.60 -8.92
CA HIS A 121 21.27 0.72 -7.92
C HIS A 121 22.50 1.38 -7.27
N LYS A 122 23.38 1.97 -8.08
CA LYS A 122 24.56 2.73 -7.63
C LYS A 122 24.17 3.91 -6.74
N ALA A 123 23.14 4.67 -7.13
CA ALA A 123 22.62 5.77 -6.33
C ALA A 123 22.18 5.30 -4.94
N ARG A 124 21.47 4.17 -4.85
CA ARG A 124 21.07 3.59 -3.55
C ARG A 124 22.28 3.20 -2.69
N VAL A 125 23.28 2.55 -3.28
CA VAL A 125 24.54 2.20 -2.58
C VAL A 125 25.26 3.47 -2.10
N GLY A 126 25.33 4.50 -2.95
CA GLY A 126 25.91 5.81 -2.63
C GLY A 126 25.19 6.52 -1.49
N ILE A 127 23.86 6.51 -1.46
CA ILE A 127 23.06 7.08 -0.36
C ILE A 127 23.35 6.34 0.95
N HIS A 128 23.36 5.01 0.95
CA HIS A 128 23.69 4.24 2.15
C HIS A 128 25.14 4.49 2.63
N ALA A 129 26.09 4.64 1.71
CA ALA A 129 27.47 5.00 2.05
C ALA A 129 27.53 6.42 2.65
N LEU A 130 26.83 7.38 2.07
CA LEU A 130 26.71 8.74 2.58
C LEU A 130 26.11 8.74 4.00
N ILE A 131 25.00 8.04 4.22
CA ILE A 131 24.37 7.87 5.53
C ILE A 131 25.39 7.34 6.54
N ARG A 132 26.12 6.26 6.23
CA ARG A 132 27.14 5.70 7.14
C ARG A 132 28.27 6.68 7.44
N ASN A 133 28.68 7.49 6.47
CA ASN A 133 29.74 8.49 6.65
C ASN A 133 29.25 9.72 7.43
N LEU A 134 27.95 10.02 7.38
CA LEU A 134 27.31 11.14 8.06
C LEU A 134 26.67 10.76 9.40
N ASP A 135 26.50 9.48 9.71
CA ASP A 135 25.87 9.00 10.93
C ASP A 135 26.83 9.21 12.11
N VAL A 136 26.77 10.41 12.69
CA VAL A 136 27.72 10.88 13.69
C VAL A 136 27.29 10.53 15.11
N GLY A 137 26.82 9.30 15.40
CA GLY A 137 26.58 8.83 16.77
C GLY A 137 26.03 9.90 17.74
N SER A 138 26.81 10.27 18.77
CA SER A 138 26.43 11.28 19.79
C SER A 138 26.47 12.75 19.35
N ARG A 139 26.96 13.09 18.15
CA ARG A 139 27.08 14.47 17.65
C ARG A 139 25.89 14.93 16.79
N GLY A 140 25.00 14.02 16.40
CA GLY A 140 23.81 14.33 15.59
C GLY A 140 24.11 14.61 14.11
N TRP A 141 23.05 14.77 13.32
CA TRP A 141 23.13 15.00 11.87
C TRP A 141 23.60 16.43 11.53
N PRO A 142 24.41 16.65 10.48
CA PRO A 142 24.67 17.98 9.96
C PRO A 142 23.37 18.69 9.55
N GLU A 143 23.24 19.99 9.81
CA GLU A 143 21.99 20.74 9.60
C GLU A 143 21.44 20.63 8.17
N SER A 144 22.32 20.59 7.16
CA SER A 144 21.92 20.47 5.74
C SER A 144 21.67 19.03 5.28
N ALA A 145 22.02 18.02 6.08
CA ALA A 145 21.94 16.61 5.68
C ALA A 145 20.50 16.11 5.48
N PRO A 146 19.52 16.38 6.37
CA PRO A 146 18.16 15.87 6.20
C PRO A 146 17.51 16.33 4.89
N ALA A 147 17.44 17.64 4.65
CA ALA A 147 16.83 18.20 3.44
C ALA A 147 17.57 17.73 2.16
N THR A 148 18.89 17.59 2.22
CA THR A 148 19.69 17.08 1.09
C THR A 148 19.37 15.62 0.78
N LEU A 149 19.36 14.75 1.80
CA LEU A 149 19.05 13.32 1.63
C LEU A 149 17.63 13.11 1.11
N TYR A 150 16.66 13.86 1.64
CA TYR A 150 15.28 13.85 1.14
C TYR A 150 15.21 14.24 -0.33
N PHE A 151 15.86 15.33 -0.72
CA PHE A 151 15.84 15.80 -2.10
C PHE A 151 16.51 14.82 -3.07
N ILE A 152 17.66 14.26 -2.71
CA ILE A 152 18.31 13.20 -3.51
C ILE A 152 17.34 12.04 -3.76
N CYS A 153 16.62 11.62 -2.72
CA CYS A 153 15.69 10.51 -2.85
C CYS A 153 14.43 10.87 -3.65
N ILE A 154 13.96 12.13 -3.63
CA ILE A 154 12.91 12.65 -4.53
C ILE A 154 13.38 12.59 -5.99
N VAL A 155 14.63 12.96 -6.29
CA VAL A 155 15.21 12.83 -7.64
C VAL A 155 15.25 11.36 -8.06
N CYS A 156 15.71 10.47 -7.19
CA CYS A 156 15.76 9.02 -7.48
C CYS A 156 14.36 8.43 -7.72
N GLU A 157 13.36 8.86 -6.94
CA GLU A 157 11.95 8.50 -7.14
C GLU A 157 11.44 8.97 -8.51
N ALA A 158 11.69 10.24 -8.86
CA ALA A 158 11.28 10.82 -10.13
C ALA A 158 11.93 10.11 -11.33
N VAL A 159 13.24 9.81 -11.25
CA VAL A 159 13.96 9.01 -12.25
C VAL A 159 13.37 7.61 -12.37
N THR A 160 12.98 6.99 -11.25
CA THR A 160 12.34 5.67 -11.26
C THR A 160 11.00 5.70 -12.01
N VAL A 161 10.20 6.74 -11.82
CA VAL A 161 8.93 6.94 -12.55
C VAL A 161 9.17 7.18 -14.04
N ALA A 162 10.16 8.01 -14.39
CA ALA A 162 10.55 8.26 -15.78
C ALA A 162 11.07 6.98 -16.47
N LEU A 163 11.83 6.14 -15.76
CA LEU A 163 12.28 4.84 -16.27
C LEU A 163 11.09 3.91 -16.56
N ILE A 164 10.10 3.83 -15.67
CA ILE A 164 8.89 3.01 -15.89
C ILE A 164 8.19 3.47 -17.18
N SER A 165 8.03 4.79 -17.37
CA SER A 165 7.50 5.37 -18.61
C SER A 165 8.29 4.93 -19.84
N LEU A 166 9.63 4.99 -19.76
CA LEU A 166 10.51 4.64 -20.86
C LEU A 166 10.39 3.16 -21.23
N CYS A 167 10.37 2.27 -20.23
CA CYS A 167 10.18 0.83 -20.44
C CYS A 167 8.84 0.52 -21.11
N LEU A 168 7.76 1.19 -20.68
CA LEU A 168 6.43 1.03 -21.28
C LEU A 168 6.42 1.48 -22.75
N LYS A 169 6.98 2.66 -23.05
CA LYS A 169 7.09 3.18 -24.42
C LYS A 169 7.97 2.30 -25.31
N ALA A 170 9.01 1.68 -24.73
CA ALA A 170 9.92 0.79 -25.42
C ALA A 170 9.40 -0.66 -25.54
N ASN A 171 8.29 -1.00 -24.88
CA ASN A 171 7.81 -2.37 -24.69
C ASN A 171 8.90 -3.32 -24.15
N VAL A 172 9.67 -2.84 -23.17
CA VAL A 172 10.74 -3.59 -22.51
C VAL A 172 10.28 -3.98 -21.11
N LEU A 173 10.40 -5.27 -20.81
CA LEU A 173 10.18 -5.75 -19.45
C LEU A 173 11.29 -5.22 -18.55
N ARG A 174 10.88 -4.56 -17.48
CA ARG A 174 11.77 -4.01 -16.47
C ARG A 174 12.51 -5.15 -15.74
N SER A 175 13.77 -4.95 -15.41
CA SER A 175 14.52 -5.89 -14.55
C SER A 175 14.16 -5.68 -13.06
N ARG A 176 14.85 -6.37 -12.14
CA ARG A 176 14.66 -6.26 -10.67
C ARG A 176 15.13 -4.91 -10.06
N GLY A 177 14.99 -3.81 -10.79
CA GLY A 177 15.38 -2.47 -10.34
C GLY A 177 14.50 -1.90 -9.21
N PRO A 178 14.99 -0.90 -8.45
CA PRO A 178 14.27 -0.27 -7.34
C PRO A 178 12.93 0.32 -7.80
N GLY A 179 11.83 0.09 -7.06
CA GLY A 179 10.55 0.76 -7.33
C GLY A 179 10.48 2.15 -6.70
N PRO A 180 9.51 3.02 -7.05
CA PRO A 180 9.43 4.37 -6.49
C PRO A 180 9.38 4.40 -4.95
N ARG A 181 8.76 3.39 -4.33
CA ARG A 181 8.70 3.25 -2.87
C ARG A 181 10.00 2.83 -2.22
N THR A 182 10.97 2.26 -2.96
CA THR A 182 12.22 1.77 -2.33
C THR A 182 13.11 2.89 -1.82
N TRP A 183 12.80 4.15 -2.13
CA TRP A 183 13.54 5.32 -1.67
C TRP A 183 13.05 5.82 -0.30
N ASN A 184 11.88 5.38 0.16
CA ASN A 184 11.25 5.87 1.39
C ASN A 184 11.99 5.47 2.70
N PHE A 185 13.07 4.69 2.63
CA PHE A 185 13.88 4.33 3.80
C PHE A 185 14.44 5.55 4.55
N VAL A 186 14.64 6.68 3.85
CA VAL A 186 15.07 7.93 4.47
C VAL A 186 14.02 8.52 5.42
N LEU A 187 12.73 8.18 5.24
CA LEU A 187 11.66 8.60 6.14
C LEU A 187 11.87 8.04 7.54
N GLU A 188 12.34 6.81 7.66
CA GLU A 188 12.56 6.16 8.96
C GLU A 188 13.73 6.79 9.71
N LEU A 189 14.76 7.28 9.01
CA LEU A 189 15.90 7.99 9.62
C LEU A 189 15.49 9.30 10.30
N PHE A 190 14.44 9.96 9.79
CA PHE A 190 13.98 11.26 10.26
C PHE A 190 12.53 11.22 10.75
N LYS A 191 12.06 10.05 11.18
CA LYS A 191 10.67 9.77 11.53
C LYS A 191 10.10 10.76 12.55
N ASP A 192 10.86 11.09 13.58
CA ASP A 192 10.43 12.01 14.63
C ASP A 192 10.15 13.41 14.08
N GLN A 193 10.97 13.88 13.13
CA GLN A 193 10.79 15.18 12.49
C GLN A 193 9.57 15.18 11.57
N VAL A 194 9.36 14.10 10.80
CA VAL A 194 8.15 13.91 9.99
C VAL A 194 6.89 13.92 10.86
N GLN A 195 6.92 13.18 11.97
CA GLN A 195 5.82 13.10 12.92
C GLN A 195 5.55 14.45 13.59
N ALA A 196 6.58 15.22 13.93
CA ALA A 196 6.43 16.54 14.53
C ALA A 196 5.70 17.51 13.58
N VAL A 197 6.11 17.55 12.30
CA VAL A 197 5.44 18.38 11.27
C VAL A 197 3.99 17.94 11.08
N ALA A 198 3.76 16.64 10.92
CA ALA A 198 2.43 16.10 10.71
C ALA A 198 1.49 16.39 11.90
N ARG A 199 1.97 16.22 13.15
CA ARG A 199 1.20 16.56 14.35
C ARG A 199 0.88 18.05 14.42
N GLY A 200 1.84 18.92 14.06
CA GLY A 200 1.61 20.36 13.97
C GLY A 200 0.50 20.74 12.98
N ASN A 201 0.31 19.91 11.95
CA ASN A 201 -0.77 20.05 10.96
C ASN A 201 -2.02 19.20 11.27
N GLY A 202 -2.13 18.65 12.48
CA GLY A 202 -3.33 17.96 12.98
C GLY A 202 -3.51 16.51 12.49
N TRP A 203 -2.48 15.88 11.93
CA TRP A 203 -2.59 14.53 11.38
C TRP A 203 -2.83 13.47 12.47
N CYS A 204 -3.82 12.61 12.22
CA CYS A 204 -4.05 11.40 13.01
C CYS A 204 -2.83 10.45 12.92
N PRO A 205 -2.26 9.99 14.05
CA PRO A 205 -1.11 9.08 14.04
C PRO A 205 -1.32 7.79 13.23
N SER A 206 -2.53 7.20 13.25
CA SER A 206 -2.85 5.98 12.50
C SER A 206 -2.89 6.20 10.99
N ILE A 207 -3.39 7.36 10.55
CA ILE A 207 -3.47 7.71 9.14
C ILE A 207 -2.09 8.09 8.62
N LEU A 208 -1.32 8.86 9.41
CA LEU A 208 0.07 9.17 9.10
C LEU A 208 0.90 7.89 8.94
N ASN A 209 0.78 6.93 9.86
CA ASN A 209 1.56 5.69 9.79
C ASN A 209 1.25 4.89 8.51
N PHE A 210 -0.01 4.89 8.06
CA PHE A 210 -0.39 4.35 6.76
C PHE A 210 0.30 5.07 5.59
N LEU A 211 0.28 6.40 5.58
CA LEU A 211 0.92 7.19 4.53
C LEU A 211 2.43 6.96 4.49
N LEU A 212 3.08 6.80 5.65
CA LEU A 212 4.51 6.50 5.74
C LEU A 212 4.84 5.09 5.21
N ASP A 213 3.96 4.11 5.45
CA ASP A 213 4.19 2.72 5.08
C ASP A 213 3.81 2.38 3.62
N ASP A 214 2.78 3.03 3.05
CA ASP A 214 2.37 2.81 1.65
C ASP A 214 2.89 3.88 0.68
N GLY A 215 3.27 5.06 1.17
CA GLY A 215 3.65 6.22 0.38
C GLY A 215 5.09 6.26 -0.10
N THR A 216 5.32 7.08 -1.13
CA THR A 216 6.65 7.51 -1.56
C THR A 216 7.08 8.79 -0.82
N ILE A 217 8.32 9.25 -1.02
CA ILE A 217 8.79 10.48 -0.36
C ILE A 217 7.99 11.67 -0.85
N SER A 218 7.77 11.78 -2.17
CA SER A 218 7.00 12.89 -2.74
C SER A 218 5.58 12.93 -2.17
N GLY A 219 4.94 11.76 -2.03
CA GLY A 219 3.59 11.66 -1.45
C GLY A 219 3.54 12.07 0.02
N VAL A 220 4.51 11.63 0.83
CA VAL A 220 4.59 11.98 2.26
C VAL A 220 4.91 13.47 2.45
N ASP A 221 5.90 14.01 1.71
CA ASP A 221 6.26 15.44 1.75
C ASP A 221 5.04 16.33 1.42
N TYR A 222 4.29 15.98 0.39
CA TYR A 222 3.07 16.71 0.06
C TYR A 222 2.01 16.60 1.16
N ALA A 223 1.74 15.38 1.65
CA ALA A 223 0.66 15.11 2.59
C ALA A 223 0.84 15.84 3.93
N ILE A 224 1.99 15.68 4.58
CA ILE A 224 2.21 16.23 5.92
C ILE A 224 2.22 17.77 5.97
N ARG A 225 2.42 18.44 4.82
CA ARG A 225 2.33 19.91 4.70
C ARG A 225 0.89 20.40 4.58
N GLN A 226 -0.05 19.51 4.25
CA GLN A 226 -1.46 19.83 4.28
C GLN A 226 -1.99 19.78 5.71
N LYS A 227 -2.98 20.63 6.00
CA LYS A 227 -3.80 20.47 7.20
C LYS A 227 -4.62 19.20 7.07
N PHE A 228 -4.68 18.44 8.15
CA PHE A 228 -5.53 17.26 8.20
C PHE A 228 -7.01 17.65 8.11
N PHE A 229 -7.73 16.97 7.23
CA PHE A 229 -9.07 17.35 6.79
C PHE A 229 -10.18 16.48 7.39
N ALA A 230 -9.86 15.33 7.99
CA ALA A 230 -10.90 14.47 8.55
C ALA A 230 -11.43 15.07 9.87
N PRO A 231 -12.76 15.19 10.02
CA PRO A 231 -13.36 15.69 11.24
C PRO A 231 -13.27 14.65 12.37
N GLY A 232 -13.18 15.12 13.62
CA GLY A 232 -13.16 14.28 14.82
C GLY A 232 -12.00 14.59 15.77
N ASN A 233 -12.03 14.00 16.97
CA ASN A 233 -10.92 14.09 17.92
C ASN A 233 -9.96 12.91 17.67
N HIS A 234 -8.70 13.25 17.33
CA HIS A 234 -7.63 12.28 17.08
C HIS A 234 -6.54 12.23 18.17
N GLU A 235 -6.72 12.92 19.29
CA GLU A 235 -5.73 13.00 20.38
C GLU A 235 -5.43 11.64 21.03
N THR A 236 -6.43 10.75 21.10
CA THR A 236 -6.26 9.41 21.71
C THR A 236 -5.85 8.34 20.70
N CYS A 237 -5.71 8.69 19.42
CA CYS A 237 -5.36 7.72 18.37
C CYS A 237 -3.91 7.23 18.53
N SER A 238 -3.67 5.96 18.20
CA SER A 238 -2.32 5.38 18.15
C SER A 238 -1.83 5.25 16.71
N ALA A 239 -0.56 4.87 16.53
CA ALA A 239 -0.01 4.58 15.20
C ALA A 239 -0.71 3.39 14.49
N LEU A 240 -1.40 2.53 15.24
CA LEU A 240 -2.07 1.34 14.71
C LEU A 240 -3.59 1.52 14.59
N LEU A 241 -4.19 2.42 15.39
CA LEU A 241 -5.64 2.51 15.50
C LEU A 241 -6.13 3.96 15.54
N CYS A 242 -7.08 4.28 14.65
CA CYS A 242 -7.82 5.54 14.65
C CYS A 242 -9.10 5.39 15.49
N ASN A 243 -9.08 5.85 16.74
CA ASN A 243 -10.23 5.75 17.65
C ASN A 243 -11.46 6.52 17.15
N SER A 244 -11.26 7.65 16.46
CA SER A 244 -12.37 8.43 15.88
C SER A 244 -13.15 7.68 14.80
N SER A 245 -12.61 6.59 14.25
CA SER A 245 -13.27 5.76 13.25
C SER A 245 -14.06 4.58 13.83
N ILE A 246 -13.89 4.32 15.14
CA ILE A 246 -14.55 3.21 15.84
C ILE A 246 -15.90 3.70 16.36
N VAL A 247 -16.95 2.97 16.02
CA VAL A 247 -18.29 3.23 16.52
C VAL A 247 -18.60 2.25 17.64
N ASP A 248 -18.93 2.78 18.81
CA ASP A 248 -19.57 2.01 19.87
C ASP A 248 -21.04 1.81 19.49
N THR A 249 -21.39 0.60 19.04
CA THR A 249 -22.73 0.29 18.55
C THR A 249 -23.81 0.40 19.62
N ASP A 250 -23.45 0.31 20.90
CA ASP A 250 -24.40 0.30 22.00
C ASP A 250 -24.83 1.72 22.39
N ASN A 251 -23.93 2.70 22.20
CA ASN A 251 -24.15 4.11 22.52
C ASN A 251 -24.28 5.02 21.29
N TYR A 252 -24.29 4.44 20.09
CA TYR A 252 -24.31 5.21 18.85
C TYR A 252 -25.71 5.77 18.54
N THR A 253 -25.75 7.05 18.16
CA THR A 253 -26.95 7.73 17.68
C THR A 253 -26.73 8.32 16.29
N THR A 254 -27.76 8.23 15.44
CA THR A 254 -27.75 8.84 14.11
C THR A 254 -27.67 10.35 14.21
N LYS A 255 -26.94 10.99 13.30
CA LYS A 255 -26.82 12.46 13.26
C LYS A 255 -27.83 13.05 12.29
N HIS A 256 -28.28 14.27 12.58
CA HIS A 256 -29.04 15.08 11.64
C HIS A 256 -28.12 15.76 10.63
N VAL A 257 -28.68 16.21 9.51
CA VAL A 257 -27.96 17.09 8.57
C VAL A 257 -27.66 18.44 9.23
N THR A 258 -26.56 19.08 8.83
CA THR A 258 -26.20 20.42 9.32
C THR A 258 -27.35 21.40 9.09
N GLY A 259 -27.74 22.14 10.14
CA GLY A 259 -28.84 23.12 10.09
C GLY A 259 -30.22 22.55 10.43
N CYS A 260 -30.36 21.23 10.65
CA CYS A 260 -31.61 20.65 11.14
C CYS A 260 -31.71 20.83 12.68
N PRO A 261 -32.81 21.38 13.22
CA PRO A 261 -32.97 21.60 14.66
C PRO A 261 -33.15 20.30 15.46
N GLY A 262 -33.39 19.17 14.81
CA GLY A 262 -33.54 17.85 15.44
C GLY A 262 -34.88 17.63 16.14
N VAL A 263 -35.40 18.63 16.86
CA VAL A 263 -36.60 18.54 17.72
C VAL A 263 -37.82 17.98 16.99
N ASP A 264 -38.07 18.42 15.75
CA ASP A 264 -39.23 17.99 14.94
C ASP A 264 -38.86 16.97 13.85
N CYS A 265 -37.63 16.43 13.89
CA CYS A 265 -37.12 15.56 12.85
C CYS A 265 -37.22 14.09 13.29
N THR A 266 -38.32 13.45 12.91
CA THR A 266 -38.61 12.05 13.27
C THR A 266 -37.74 11.05 12.52
N LEU A 267 -37.58 9.86 13.10
CA LEU A 267 -36.99 8.71 12.41
C LEU A 267 -37.99 8.14 11.40
N VAL A 268 -37.50 7.84 10.21
CA VAL A 268 -38.23 7.27 9.09
C VAL A 268 -37.63 5.90 8.78
N ARG A 269 -38.50 4.91 8.59
CA ARG A 269 -38.13 3.52 8.26
C ARG A 269 -39.04 2.98 7.16
N PRO A 270 -38.55 2.08 6.31
CA PRO A 270 -39.42 1.37 5.36
C PRO A 270 -40.29 0.33 6.08
N ALA A 271 -41.28 -0.22 5.37
CA ALA A 271 -42.05 -1.37 5.83
C ALA A 271 -41.11 -2.58 6.03
N CYS A 272 -40.80 -2.88 7.30
CA CYS A 272 -39.73 -3.83 7.63
C CYS A 272 -40.01 -5.25 7.12
N GLU A 273 -41.26 -5.70 7.16
CA GLU A 273 -41.64 -7.04 6.67
C GLU A 273 -41.46 -7.15 5.15
N ASP A 274 -41.81 -6.11 4.40
CA ASP A 274 -41.59 -6.08 2.94
C ASP A 274 -40.10 -6.13 2.59
N VAL A 275 -39.25 -5.45 3.36
CA VAL A 275 -37.78 -5.54 3.22
C VAL A 275 -37.31 -6.98 3.45
N LYS A 276 -37.75 -7.62 4.54
CA LYS A 276 -37.38 -9.00 4.88
C LYS A 276 -37.85 -9.97 3.81
N ASP A 277 -39.07 -9.82 3.31
CA ASP A 277 -39.65 -10.67 2.27
C ASP A 277 -38.84 -10.62 0.96
N LEU A 278 -38.47 -9.43 0.50
CA LEU A 278 -37.63 -9.27 -0.70
C LEU A 278 -36.27 -9.95 -0.50
N ILE A 279 -35.61 -9.71 0.64
CA ILE A 279 -34.31 -10.31 0.97
C ILE A 279 -34.40 -11.84 1.00
N LEU A 280 -35.42 -12.39 1.66
CA LEU A 280 -35.61 -13.85 1.75
C LEU A 280 -35.91 -14.48 0.38
N LYS A 281 -36.57 -13.75 -0.53
CA LYS A 281 -36.74 -14.12 -1.96
C LYS A 281 -35.47 -13.96 -2.79
N GLY A 282 -34.39 -13.41 -2.22
CA GLY A 282 -33.13 -13.18 -2.94
C GLY A 282 -33.13 -11.93 -3.82
N GLN A 283 -34.08 -11.01 -3.62
CA GLN A 283 -34.19 -9.75 -4.35
C GLN A 283 -33.63 -8.60 -3.51
N VAL A 284 -32.77 -7.77 -4.10
CA VAL A 284 -32.20 -6.61 -3.39
C VAL A 284 -33.30 -5.55 -3.24
N PRO A 285 -33.65 -5.13 -2.00
CA PRO A 285 -34.67 -4.11 -1.78
C PRO A 285 -34.10 -2.71 -2.01
N ILE A 286 -34.68 -1.95 -2.94
CA ILE A 286 -34.32 -0.55 -3.19
C ILE A 286 -35.47 0.37 -2.78
N LEU A 287 -35.13 1.59 -2.37
CA LEU A 287 -36.04 2.55 -1.78
C LEU A 287 -36.27 3.72 -2.75
N GLY A 288 -37.52 4.12 -2.89
CA GLY A 288 -37.90 5.45 -3.38
C GLY A 288 -38.45 6.29 -2.24
N ALA A 289 -38.28 7.61 -2.32
CA ALA A 289 -38.81 8.54 -1.32
C ALA A 289 -39.84 9.48 -1.93
N GLU A 290 -40.95 9.68 -1.22
CA GLU A 290 -41.98 10.64 -1.60
C GLU A 290 -41.78 11.93 -0.78
N GLN A 291 -41.44 13.03 -1.45
CA GLN A 291 -41.06 14.28 -0.76
C GLN A 291 -42.24 14.95 -0.02
N SER A 292 -43.48 14.57 -0.33
CA SER A 292 -44.69 15.29 0.10
C SER A 292 -45.60 14.50 1.05
N SER A 293 -45.22 13.29 1.50
CA SER A 293 -46.09 12.54 2.43
C SER A 293 -46.07 13.17 3.84
N PRO A 294 -47.23 13.50 4.43
CA PRO A 294 -47.35 13.97 5.81
C PRO A 294 -47.09 12.87 6.85
N ASP A 295 -47.19 11.59 6.47
CA ASP A 295 -46.95 10.46 7.35
C ASP A 295 -45.51 9.89 7.15
N PRO A 296 -44.67 9.88 8.20
CA PRO A 296 -43.32 9.33 8.17
C PRO A 296 -43.25 7.87 7.70
N SER A 297 -44.29 7.06 7.94
CA SER A 297 -44.30 5.64 7.60
C SER A 297 -44.56 5.37 6.11
N SER A 298 -45.10 6.36 5.39
CA SER A 298 -45.33 6.33 3.95
C SER A 298 -44.32 7.18 3.17
N CYS A 299 -43.30 7.74 3.83
CA CYS A 299 -42.23 8.50 3.18
C CYS A 299 -41.33 7.62 2.27
N LEU A 300 -41.28 6.31 2.52
CA LEU A 300 -40.44 5.37 1.78
C LEU A 300 -41.29 4.25 1.18
N TYR A 301 -41.03 3.92 -0.07
CA TYR A 301 -41.63 2.76 -0.74
C TYR A 301 -40.55 1.86 -1.36
N LEU A 302 -40.85 0.56 -1.44
CA LEU A 302 -39.90 -0.47 -1.86
C LEU A 302 -40.11 -0.89 -3.30
N ARG A 303 -39.00 -1.22 -3.97
CA ARG A 303 -38.96 -1.90 -5.25
C ARG A 303 -37.86 -2.97 -5.25
N PRO A 304 -37.99 -4.05 -6.03
CA PRO A 304 -36.87 -4.92 -6.36
C PRO A 304 -35.84 -4.19 -7.24
N ALA A 305 -34.56 -4.45 -7.01
CA ALA A 305 -33.47 -3.87 -7.81
C ALA A 305 -33.45 -4.30 -9.29
N ASP A 306 -34.27 -5.27 -9.72
CA ASP A 306 -34.40 -5.64 -11.14
C ASP A 306 -35.33 -4.69 -11.91
N GLU A 307 -36.11 -3.86 -11.22
CA GLU A 307 -37.12 -2.99 -11.85
C GLU A 307 -36.59 -1.60 -12.22
N LYS A 308 -35.57 -1.11 -11.52
CA LYS A 308 -35.09 0.28 -11.59
C LYS A 308 -33.60 0.37 -11.34
N ASP A 309 -32.97 1.33 -12.02
CA ASP A 309 -31.61 1.78 -11.66
C ASP A 309 -31.63 2.46 -10.29
N TYR A 310 -30.59 2.23 -9.50
CA TYR A 310 -30.47 2.78 -8.16
C TYR A 310 -29.03 3.16 -7.81
N VAL A 311 -28.89 4.05 -6.84
CA VAL A 311 -27.62 4.39 -6.20
C VAL A 311 -27.45 3.56 -4.93
N ALA A 312 -26.33 2.84 -4.79
CA ALA A 312 -25.95 2.27 -3.50
C ALA A 312 -25.08 3.27 -2.74
N PHE A 313 -25.47 3.61 -1.52
CA PHE A 313 -24.66 4.48 -0.65
C PHE A 313 -23.60 3.66 0.07
N SER A 314 -22.35 4.05 -0.11
CA SER A 314 -21.19 3.52 0.61
C SER A 314 -20.75 4.54 1.64
N HIS A 315 -20.94 4.25 2.93
CA HIS A 315 -20.90 5.28 3.96
C HIS A 315 -20.13 4.86 5.22
N VAL A 316 -19.71 5.84 6.01
CA VAL A 316 -19.04 5.62 7.30
C VAL A 316 -20.03 5.78 8.45
N TRP A 317 -20.21 4.73 9.24
CA TRP A 317 -21.15 4.77 10.37
C TRP A 317 -20.84 5.89 11.37
N ALA A 318 -19.56 6.16 11.67
CA ALA A 318 -19.15 7.22 12.60
C ALA A 318 -19.60 8.64 12.17
N ASP A 319 -19.92 8.80 10.88
CA ASP A 319 -20.38 10.07 10.32
C ASP A 319 -21.89 10.30 10.56
N GLY A 320 -22.58 9.35 11.20
CA GLY A 320 -23.95 9.55 11.68
C GLY A 320 -25.05 8.91 10.85
N LEU A 321 -24.70 8.06 9.87
CA LEU A 321 -25.63 7.37 8.98
C LEU A 321 -25.80 5.88 9.26
N GLY A 322 -25.07 5.29 10.23
CA GLY A 322 -25.28 3.89 10.63
C GLY A 322 -26.64 3.69 11.30
N SER A 323 -27.36 2.62 10.96
CA SER A 323 -28.63 2.23 11.61
C SER A 323 -29.01 0.80 11.23
N THR A 324 -30.26 0.41 11.48
CA THR A 324 -30.89 -0.84 11.04
C THR A 324 -32.26 -0.56 10.43
N THR A 325 -32.78 -1.49 9.62
CA THR A 325 -34.10 -1.36 8.98
C THR A 325 -35.19 -1.01 9.99
N GLU A 326 -35.16 -1.63 11.17
CA GLU A 326 -36.15 -1.45 12.23
C GLU A 326 -36.08 -0.07 12.89
N LYS A 327 -34.87 0.49 13.05
CA LYS A 327 -34.63 1.79 13.69
C LYS A 327 -34.83 2.97 12.74
N GLY A 328 -34.43 2.83 11.47
CA GLY A 328 -34.57 3.87 10.47
C GLY A 328 -33.52 5.00 10.58
N LEU A 329 -33.73 6.09 9.84
CA LEU A 329 -32.86 7.27 9.81
C LEU A 329 -33.68 8.56 10.00
N PRO A 330 -33.09 9.66 10.49
CA PRO A 330 -33.80 10.94 10.57
C PRO A 330 -34.34 11.38 9.22
N LYS A 331 -35.57 11.93 9.18
CA LYS A 331 -36.24 12.39 7.94
C LYS A 331 -35.35 13.31 7.10
N CYS A 332 -34.61 14.20 7.75
CA CYS A 332 -33.67 15.09 7.06
C CYS A 332 -32.53 14.36 6.31
N GLN A 333 -32.06 13.22 6.82
CA GLN A 333 -31.08 12.38 6.13
C GLN A 333 -31.73 11.65 4.96
N ILE A 334 -32.96 11.15 5.11
CA ILE A 334 -33.71 10.55 3.99
C ILE A 334 -33.89 11.54 2.85
N SER A 335 -34.31 12.77 3.14
CA SER A 335 -34.44 13.81 2.12
C SER A 335 -33.12 14.11 1.42
N LYS A 336 -32.01 14.19 2.17
CA LYS A 336 -30.67 14.38 1.61
C LYS A 336 -30.25 13.21 0.71
N LEU A 337 -30.41 11.97 1.16
CA LEU A 337 -30.05 10.78 0.40
C LEU A 337 -30.89 10.67 -0.88
N SER A 338 -32.21 10.92 -0.79
CA SER A 338 -33.08 10.92 -1.96
C SER A 338 -32.68 11.99 -2.99
N ALA A 339 -32.35 13.20 -2.54
CA ALA A 339 -31.86 14.25 -3.44
C ALA A 339 -30.56 13.85 -4.14
N LEU A 340 -29.57 13.33 -3.38
CA LEU A 340 -28.31 12.85 -3.94
C LEU A 340 -28.50 11.69 -4.92
N ALA A 341 -29.45 10.79 -4.66
CA ALA A 341 -29.77 9.70 -5.58
C ALA A 341 -30.40 10.25 -6.87
N ALA A 342 -31.33 11.22 -6.75
CA ALA A 342 -31.98 11.85 -7.90
C ALA A 342 -31.01 12.66 -8.78
N GLU A 343 -29.91 13.16 -8.22
CA GLU A 343 -28.81 13.78 -8.99
C GLU A 343 -28.09 12.77 -9.92
N LEU A 344 -28.10 11.47 -9.58
CA LEU A 344 -27.26 10.46 -10.22
C LEU A 344 -28.04 9.43 -11.05
N VAL A 345 -29.31 9.16 -10.70
CA VAL A 345 -30.16 8.20 -11.42
C VAL A 345 -31.60 8.71 -11.56
N PRO A 346 -32.27 8.45 -12.70
CA PRO A 346 -33.68 8.77 -12.87
C PRO A 346 -34.56 8.13 -11.78
N GLY A 347 -35.47 8.92 -11.20
CA GLY A 347 -36.38 8.45 -10.14
C GLY A 347 -35.76 8.43 -8.73
N GLY A 348 -34.44 8.63 -8.60
CA GLY A 348 -33.78 8.78 -7.30
C GLY A 348 -33.89 7.56 -6.38
N TYR A 349 -33.95 6.36 -6.95
CA TYR A 349 -33.95 5.12 -6.17
C TYR A 349 -32.59 4.89 -5.54
N PHE A 350 -32.59 4.36 -4.32
CA PHE A 350 -31.35 4.11 -3.60
C PHE A 350 -31.38 2.89 -2.69
N TRP A 351 -30.20 2.43 -2.32
CA TRP A 351 -29.96 1.40 -1.32
C TRP A 351 -28.99 1.94 -0.28
N ILE A 352 -29.25 1.66 1.00
CA ILE A 352 -28.31 1.88 2.11
C ILE A 352 -28.51 0.77 3.14
N ASP A 353 -27.42 0.22 3.66
CA ASP A 353 -27.42 -0.85 4.67
C ASP A 353 -28.26 -0.48 5.89
N SER A 354 -28.19 0.78 6.32
CA SER A 354 -28.93 1.32 7.45
C SER A 354 -30.46 1.23 7.34
N LEU A 355 -31.01 0.98 6.15
CA LEU A 355 -32.46 0.81 5.92
C LEU A 355 -32.80 -0.53 5.27
N CYS A 356 -31.84 -1.16 4.59
CA CYS A 356 -32.06 -2.38 3.81
C CYS A 356 -31.42 -3.64 4.42
N VAL A 357 -30.83 -3.56 5.62
CA VAL A 357 -30.29 -4.69 6.37
C VAL A 357 -31.02 -4.81 7.73
N PRO A 358 -31.93 -5.80 7.87
CA PRO A 358 -32.66 -6.04 9.12
C PRO A 358 -31.78 -6.55 10.26
N GLU A 359 -32.25 -6.39 11.50
CA GLU A 359 -31.63 -6.99 12.70
C GLU A 359 -31.83 -8.51 12.77
N ASP A 360 -32.97 -9.00 12.27
CA ASP A 360 -33.36 -10.41 12.34
C ASP A 360 -32.32 -11.34 11.72
N ARG A 361 -31.95 -12.40 12.45
CA ARG A 361 -30.80 -13.27 12.11
C ARG A 361 -30.87 -13.84 10.69
N ALA A 362 -32.01 -14.39 10.27
CA ALA A 362 -32.15 -15.05 8.98
C ALA A 362 -32.15 -14.05 7.79
N PRO A 363 -32.99 -13.00 7.78
CA PRO A 363 -32.92 -11.93 6.78
C PRO A 363 -31.54 -11.27 6.74
N ARG A 364 -30.94 -10.95 7.90
CA ARG A 364 -29.60 -10.33 7.97
C ARG A 364 -28.53 -11.20 7.33
N LYS A 365 -28.53 -12.51 7.63
CA LYS A 365 -27.58 -13.46 7.01
C LYS A 365 -27.73 -13.46 5.49
N LYS A 366 -28.96 -13.44 4.99
CA LYS A 366 -29.26 -13.41 3.55
C LYS A 366 -28.89 -12.07 2.90
N ALA A 367 -29.13 -10.95 3.56
CA ALA A 367 -28.72 -9.62 3.11
C ALA A 367 -27.19 -9.53 2.97
N ILE A 368 -26.43 -10.03 3.95
CA ILE A 368 -24.96 -10.10 3.88
C ILE A 368 -24.49 -10.98 2.72
N GLN A 369 -25.16 -12.13 2.50
CA GLN A 369 -24.85 -12.99 1.35
C GLN A 369 -25.05 -12.24 0.01
N MET A 370 -26.04 -11.36 -0.06
CA MET A 370 -26.39 -10.59 -1.27
C MET A 370 -25.58 -9.29 -1.42
N MET A 371 -24.82 -8.88 -0.41
CA MET A 371 -24.18 -7.56 -0.36
C MET A 371 -23.27 -7.30 -1.56
N GLY A 372 -22.51 -8.31 -2.01
CA GLY A 372 -21.71 -8.18 -3.23
C GLY A 372 -22.56 -7.87 -4.47
N ALA A 373 -23.69 -8.57 -4.64
CA ALA A 373 -24.61 -8.33 -5.75
C ALA A 373 -25.28 -6.94 -5.66
N THR A 374 -25.55 -6.45 -4.45
CA THR A 374 -26.12 -5.11 -4.22
C THR A 374 -25.22 -4.01 -4.79
N TYR A 375 -23.91 -4.03 -4.54
CA TYR A 375 -23.02 -2.99 -5.07
C TYR A 375 -22.68 -3.23 -6.54
N GLN A 376 -22.57 -4.49 -6.97
CA GLN A 376 -22.31 -4.85 -8.35
C GLN A 376 -23.41 -4.44 -9.32
N ARG A 377 -24.68 -4.52 -8.87
CA ARG A 377 -25.85 -4.19 -9.69
C ARG A 377 -26.28 -2.74 -9.60
N ALA A 378 -25.71 -1.96 -8.68
CA ALA A 378 -26.02 -0.55 -8.56
C ALA A 378 -25.54 0.20 -9.81
N ALA A 379 -26.36 1.12 -10.31
CA ALA A 379 -25.96 1.97 -11.45
C ALA A 379 -24.79 2.89 -11.06
N LYS A 380 -24.76 3.33 -9.80
CA LYS A 380 -23.68 4.09 -9.18
C LYS A 380 -23.51 3.67 -7.72
N VAL A 381 -22.27 3.63 -7.25
CA VAL A 381 -21.97 3.58 -5.81
C VAL A 381 -21.49 4.95 -5.36
N LEU A 382 -22.25 5.64 -4.51
CA LEU A 382 -21.88 6.96 -4.02
C LEU A 382 -21.23 6.86 -2.64
N VAL A 383 -19.97 7.28 -2.56
CA VAL A 383 -19.17 7.33 -1.33
C VAL A 383 -19.51 8.60 -0.54
N LEU A 384 -19.92 8.41 0.71
CA LEU A 384 -20.16 9.46 1.70
C LEU A 384 -19.18 9.31 2.87
N ASP A 385 -18.24 10.24 2.96
CA ASP A 385 -17.26 10.34 4.05
C ASP A 385 -17.12 11.82 4.44
N ALA A 386 -17.22 12.09 5.74
CA ALA A 386 -17.22 13.46 6.24
C ALA A 386 -15.91 14.20 5.95
N GLY A 387 -14.77 13.50 5.89
CA GLY A 387 -13.48 14.07 5.50
C GLY A 387 -13.43 14.43 4.01
N ILE A 388 -13.90 13.54 3.14
CA ILE A 388 -14.00 13.80 1.68
C ILE A 388 -14.89 15.01 1.41
N GLN A 389 -16.00 15.13 2.14
CA GLN A 389 -16.95 16.25 2.01
C GLN A 389 -16.43 17.60 2.52
N THR A 390 -15.22 17.65 3.11
CA THR A 390 -14.54 18.93 3.42
C THR A 390 -13.72 19.48 2.26
N CYS A 391 -13.35 18.63 1.30
CA CYS A 391 -12.55 19.00 0.15
C CYS A 391 -13.45 19.55 -0.97
N MET A 392 -13.06 20.69 -1.55
CA MET A 392 -13.81 21.35 -2.61
C MET A 392 -13.67 20.57 -3.91
N ALA A 393 -14.72 20.57 -4.73
CA ALA A 393 -14.66 19.94 -6.04
C ALA A 393 -13.59 20.56 -6.96
N GLU A 394 -13.35 21.85 -6.78
CA GLU A 394 -12.40 22.69 -7.51
C GLU A 394 -10.96 22.58 -6.99
N ASP A 395 -10.74 21.89 -5.86
CA ASP A 395 -9.39 21.64 -5.34
C ASP A 395 -8.55 20.86 -6.36
N THR A 396 -7.23 20.97 -6.23
CA THR A 396 -6.30 20.26 -7.12
C THR A 396 -6.52 18.76 -7.07
N ARG A 397 -6.16 18.05 -8.15
CA ARG A 397 -6.28 16.59 -8.21
C ARG A 397 -5.46 15.92 -7.11
N GLU A 398 -4.27 16.42 -6.80
CA GLU A 398 -3.44 15.95 -5.69
C GLU A 398 -4.18 16.04 -4.35
N GLN A 399 -4.85 17.16 -4.09
CA GLN A 399 -5.60 17.37 -2.85
C GLN A 399 -6.80 16.42 -2.78
N LYS A 400 -7.54 16.25 -3.88
CA LYS A 400 -8.67 15.30 -3.94
C LYS A 400 -8.23 13.84 -3.75
N LEU A 401 -7.13 13.43 -4.39
CA LEU A 401 -6.57 12.08 -4.23
C LEU A 401 -6.08 11.84 -2.79
N LEU A 402 -5.37 12.81 -2.21
CA LEU A 402 -4.95 12.74 -0.81
C LEU A 402 -6.17 12.64 0.13
N CYS A 403 -7.21 13.41 -0.17
CA CYS A 403 -8.44 13.41 0.61
C CYS A 403 -9.12 12.04 0.64
N VAL A 404 -9.25 11.42 -0.54
CA VAL A 404 -9.76 10.04 -0.66
C VAL A 404 -8.85 9.05 0.09
N LEU A 405 -7.52 9.09 -0.15
CA LEU A 405 -6.57 8.15 0.46
C LEU A 405 -6.58 8.17 2.00
N ALA A 406 -6.65 9.36 2.59
CA ALA A 406 -6.60 9.55 4.03
C ALA A 406 -8.00 9.62 4.68
N SER A 407 -9.07 9.35 3.93
CA SER A 407 -10.44 9.24 4.44
C SER A 407 -10.62 8.06 5.40
N ASN A 408 -11.59 8.16 6.32
CA ASN A 408 -11.96 7.04 7.19
C ASN A 408 -12.60 5.91 6.37
N TRP A 409 -13.30 6.26 5.30
CA TRP A 409 -13.87 5.30 4.35
C TRP A 409 -12.80 4.36 3.75
N MET A 410 -11.63 4.87 3.35
CA MET A 410 -10.52 4.03 2.85
C MET A 410 -9.96 3.07 3.92
N ARG A 411 -10.24 3.33 5.20
CA ARG A 411 -9.75 2.54 6.33
C ARG A 411 -10.71 1.46 6.79
N ARG A 412 -11.92 1.36 6.27
CA ARG A 412 -12.90 0.33 6.68
C ARG A 412 -12.78 -0.93 5.82
N LEU A 413 -12.97 -2.10 6.41
CA LEU A 413 -12.94 -3.38 5.69
C LEU A 413 -14.01 -3.45 4.58
N TRP A 414 -15.28 -3.29 4.95
CA TRP A 414 -16.42 -3.52 4.04
C TRP A 414 -16.42 -2.60 2.83
N THR A 415 -16.00 -1.34 2.98
CA THR A 415 -15.96 -0.36 1.90
C THR A 415 -15.06 -0.77 0.74
N LEU A 416 -14.11 -1.70 0.95
CA LEU A 416 -13.33 -2.28 -0.15
C LEU A 416 -14.21 -3.04 -1.14
N GLN A 417 -15.13 -3.87 -0.62
CA GLN A 417 -16.07 -4.64 -1.42
C GLN A 417 -16.99 -3.71 -2.21
N GLU A 418 -17.50 -2.69 -1.53
CA GLU A 418 -18.41 -1.68 -2.05
C GLU A 418 -17.78 -0.92 -3.22
N ALA A 419 -16.50 -0.59 -3.09
CA ALA A 419 -15.72 0.13 -4.10
C ALA A 419 -15.39 -0.72 -5.33
N ILE A 420 -14.85 -1.92 -5.10
CA ILE A 420 -14.29 -2.76 -6.18
C ILE A 420 -15.39 -3.42 -7.02
N LEU A 421 -16.56 -3.66 -6.43
CA LEU A 421 -17.70 -4.22 -7.15
C LEU A 421 -18.52 -3.16 -7.90
N ALA A 422 -18.35 -1.88 -7.58
CA ALA A 422 -19.09 -0.81 -8.21
C ALA A 422 -18.88 -0.80 -9.73
N ALA A 423 -19.97 -0.77 -10.50
CA ALA A 423 -19.91 -0.53 -11.94
C ALA A 423 -19.37 0.88 -12.24
N ASP A 424 -19.78 1.86 -11.42
CA ASP A 424 -19.21 3.21 -11.42
C ASP A 424 -19.20 3.78 -10.00
N LEU A 425 -17.99 4.06 -9.51
CA LEU A 425 -17.72 4.54 -8.16
C LEU A 425 -17.60 6.07 -8.17
N VAL A 426 -18.40 6.73 -7.35
CA VAL A 426 -18.51 8.19 -7.30
C VAL A 426 -18.21 8.67 -5.88
N PHE A 427 -17.43 9.75 -5.75
CA PHE A 427 -17.14 10.36 -4.45
C PHE A 427 -17.91 11.67 -4.30
N ARG A 428 -18.60 11.85 -3.16
CA ARG A 428 -19.20 13.14 -2.83
C ARG A 428 -18.16 14.07 -2.22
N PHE A 429 -17.70 15.05 -2.98
CA PHE A 429 -16.92 16.18 -2.49
C PHE A 429 -17.84 17.29 -1.98
N MET A 430 -17.28 18.37 -1.46
CA MET A 430 -18.07 19.55 -1.13
C MET A 430 -18.70 20.10 -2.43
N GLY A 431 -20.03 20.18 -2.45
CA GLY A 431 -20.79 20.73 -3.57
C GLY A 431 -21.10 19.76 -4.71
N SER A 432 -20.22 18.82 -5.05
CA SER A 432 -20.42 17.96 -6.22
C SER A 432 -20.01 16.49 -6.04
N SER A 433 -20.55 15.63 -6.90
CA SER A 433 -20.25 14.21 -6.97
C SER A 433 -19.32 13.95 -8.16
N ILE A 434 -18.12 13.42 -7.92
CA ILE A 434 -17.08 13.22 -8.94
C ILE A 434 -16.82 11.71 -9.11
N PRO A 435 -17.00 11.15 -10.32
CA PRO A 435 -16.62 9.77 -10.63
C PRO A 435 -15.12 9.51 -10.46
N ILE A 436 -14.76 8.30 -10.04
CA ILE A 436 -13.36 7.92 -9.81
C ILE A 436 -12.49 8.09 -11.06
N HIS A 437 -13.03 7.85 -12.26
CA HIS A 437 -12.29 7.95 -13.51
C HIS A 437 -11.85 9.39 -13.84
N GLU A 438 -12.57 10.41 -13.37
CA GLU A 438 -12.16 11.83 -13.50
C GLU A 438 -11.02 12.21 -12.54
N LEU A 439 -10.89 11.47 -11.43
CA LEU A 439 -9.78 11.61 -10.49
C LEU A 439 -8.50 10.95 -11.02
N MET A 440 -8.63 9.95 -11.90
CA MET A 440 -7.49 9.20 -12.42
C MET A 440 -6.73 10.03 -13.47
N PRO A 441 -5.45 10.37 -13.23
CA PRO A 441 -4.61 11.01 -14.23
C PRO A 441 -4.33 10.06 -15.39
N ASN A 442 -4.10 10.62 -16.57
CA ASN A 442 -3.68 9.83 -17.72
C ASN A 442 -2.21 9.36 -17.56
N MET A 443 -1.79 8.42 -18.42
CA MET A 443 -0.43 7.85 -18.34
C MET A 443 0.67 8.89 -18.53
N VAL A 444 0.46 9.94 -19.34
CA VAL A 444 1.45 11.00 -19.55
C VAL A 444 1.65 11.81 -18.27
N GLU A 445 0.56 12.17 -17.59
CA GLU A 445 0.61 12.87 -16.30
C GLU A 445 1.31 12.04 -15.22
N LEU A 446 0.97 10.74 -15.11
CA LEU A 446 1.58 9.81 -14.14
C LEU A 446 3.09 9.69 -14.33
N HIS A 447 3.54 9.57 -15.57
CA HIS A 447 4.95 9.37 -15.91
C HIS A 447 5.83 10.60 -15.72
N GLN A 448 5.24 11.78 -15.57
CA GLN A 448 5.96 13.04 -15.40
C GLN A 448 5.82 13.63 -13.99
N ASN A 449 4.96 13.05 -13.15
CA ASN A 449 4.67 13.59 -11.83
C ASN A 449 4.74 12.47 -10.76
N PRO A 450 5.88 12.31 -10.06
CA PRO A 450 6.03 11.26 -9.05
C PRO A 450 5.04 11.42 -7.88
N LEU A 451 4.65 12.66 -7.54
CA LEU A 451 3.62 12.92 -6.54
C LEU A 451 2.26 12.36 -6.99
N LEU A 452 1.80 12.69 -8.21
CA LEU A 452 0.55 12.13 -8.73
C LEU A 452 0.62 10.61 -8.85
N CYS A 453 1.75 10.05 -9.29
CA CYS A 453 1.97 8.61 -9.33
C CYS A 453 1.79 7.97 -7.94
N SER A 454 2.35 8.60 -6.91
CA SER A 454 2.24 8.17 -5.52
C SER A 454 0.79 8.19 -5.01
N LEU A 455 0.11 9.33 -5.13
CA LEU A 455 -1.26 9.50 -4.64
C LEU A 455 -2.29 8.67 -5.44
N THR A 456 -2.07 8.48 -6.73
CA THR A 456 -2.96 7.68 -7.58
C THR A 456 -2.84 6.19 -7.27
N SER A 457 -1.65 5.70 -6.90
CA SER A 457 -1.37 4.26 -6.73
C SER A 457 -2.25 3.55 -5.70
N GLY A 458 -2.77 4.25 -4.69
CA GLY A 458 -3.70 3.68 -3.72
C GLY A 458 -5.15 3.69 -4.23
N VAL A 459 -5.58 4.80 -4.83
CA VAL A 459 -6.96 4.99 -5.34
C VAL A 459 -7.22 4.12 -6.57
N HIS A 460 -6.25 4.00 -7.49
CA HIS A 460 -6.34 3.15 -8.67
C HIS A 460 -6.55 1.66 -8.34
N ARG A 461 -6.17 1.19 -7.14
CA ARG A 461 -6.45 -0.21 -6.74
C ARG A 461 -7.94 -0.50 -6.65
N LEU A 462 -8.77 0.52 -6.46
CA LEU A 462 -10.22 0.40 -6.42
C LEU A 462 -10.83 0.17 -7.81
N THR A 463 -10.14 0.60 -8.89
CA THR A 463 -10.61 0.41 -10.28
C THR A 463 -10.08 -0.87 -10.91
N LYS A 464 -9.13 -1.55 -10.27
CA LYS A 464 -8.38 -2.63 -10.91
C LYS A 464 -9.26 -3.80 -11.42
N ARG A 465 -10.38 -4.10 -10.74
CA ARG A 465 -11.28 -5.18 -11.16
C ARG A 465 -12.05 -4.85 -12.45
N SER A 466 -12.42 -3.58 -12.67
CA SER A 466 -13.04 -3.16 -13.93
C SER A 466 -12.00 -3.06 -15.04
N ASP A 467 -10.76 -2.68 -14.72
CA ASP A 467 -9.66 -2.53 -15.68
C ASP A 467 -9.06 -3.88 -16.14
N VAL A 468 -9.10 -4.91 -15.30
CA VAL A 468 -8.46 -6.23 -15.53
C VAL A 468 -9.41 -7.36 -15.16
N GLN A 469 -9.63 -8.32 -16.08
CA GLN A 469 -10.55 -9.46 -15.86
C GLN A 469 -10.17 -10.39 -14.70
N SER A 470 -8.96 -10.28 -14.13
CA SER A 470 -8.51 -11.10 -13.00
C SER A 470 -8.14 -10.24 -11.79
N PHE A 471 -8.87 -10.40 -10.68
CA PHE A 471 -8.57 -9.78 -9.39
C PHE A 471 -8.09 -10.87 -8.41
N THR A 472 -6.79 -10.88 -8.10
CA THR A 472 -6.17 -12.01 -7.36
C THR A 472 -6.21 -11.80 -5.84
N LEU A 473 -5.91 -12.86 -5.08
CA LEU A 473 -5.69 -12.73 -3.63
C LEU A 473 -4.56 -11.74 -3.29
N GLY A 474 -3.56 -11.63 -4.15
CA GLY A 474 -2.50 -10.62 -4.02
C GLY A 474 -3.06 -9.19 -4.09
N ASP A 475 -4.00 -8.95 -5.01
CA ASP A 475 -4.65 -7.65 -5.17
C ASP A 475 -5.53 -7.30 -3.98
N VAL A 476 -6.35 -8.26 -3.55
CA VAL A 476 -7.18 -8.15 -2.33
C VAL A 476 -6.30 -7.84 -1.12
N SER A 477 -5.28 -8.66 -0.85
CA SER A 477 -4.39 -8.47 0.29
C SER A 477 -3.72 -7.10 0.27
N ARG A 478 -3.31 -6.62 -0.90
CA ARG A 478 -2.67 -5.31 -1.04
C ARG A 478 -3.65 -4.14 -0.85
N ALA A 479 -4.94 -4.34 -1.14
CA ALA A 479 -6.00 -3.34 -0.93
C ALA A 479 -6.61 -3.39 0.48
N LEU A 480 -6.46 -4.52 1.19
CA LEU A 480 -6.81 -4.70 2.59
C LEU A 480 -5.81 -4.08 3.58
N ARG A 481 -4.58 -3.81 3.14
CA ARG A 481 -3.57 -3.17 3.99
C ARG A 481 -4.13 -1.92 4.64
N TRP A 482 -3.92 -1.80 5.95
CA TRP A 482 -4.37 -0.68 6.76
C TRP A 482 -5.89 -0.53 6.92
N ARG A 483 -6.70 -1.41 6.33
CA ARG A 483 -8.12 -1.47 6.65
C ARG A 483 -8.33 -2.14 8.01
N THR A 484 -9.35 -1.70 8.73
CA THR A 484 -9.71 -2.18 10.05
C THR A 484 -11.19 -2.54 10.11
N THR A 485 -11.54 -3.34 11.12
CA THR A 485 -12.91 -3.74 11.43
C THR A 485 -13.02 -3.96 12.94
N SER A 486 -14.20 -3.69 13.51
CA SER A 486 -14.52 -4.07 14.89
C SER A 486 -14.89 -5.56 15.00
N ARG A 487 -15.14 -6.24 13.88
CA ARG A 487 -15.51 -7.66 13.81
C ARG A 487 -14.58 -8.40 12.85
N MET A 488 -13.52 -9.02 13.38
CA MET A 488 -12.51 -9.74 12.58
C MET A 488 -13.12 -10.91 11.77
N ALA A 489 -14.18 -11.53 12.28
CA ALA A 489 -14.90 -12.61 11.60
C ALA A 489 -15.52 -12.19 10.25
N ASP A 490 -15.66 -10.89 10.01
CA ASP A 490 -16.21 -10.33 8.76
C ASP A 490 -15.16 -10.26 7.64
N GLU A 491 -13.85 -10.34 7.94
CA GLU A 491 -12.77 -10.17 6.94
C GLU A 491 -12.98 -11.06 5.71
N THR A 492 -13.19 -12.35 5.95
CA THR A 492 -13.39 -13.34 4.88
C THR A 492 -14.70 -13.13 4.13
N LEU A 493 -15.75 -12.67 4.81
CA LEU A 493 -17.06 -12.38 4.20
C LEU A 493 -16.99 -11.17 3.28
N ALA A 494 -16.24 -10.13 3.69
CA ALA A 494 -16.06 -8.92 2.92
C ALA A 494 -15.28 -9.16 1.62
N ILE A 495 -14.33 -10.09 1.61
CA ILE A 495 -13.49 -10.34 0.43
C ILE A 495 -13.89 -11.55 -0.41
N ALA A 496 -14.83 -12.39 0.04
CA ALA A 496 -15.26 -13.59 -0.69
C ALA A 496 -15.75 -13.27 -2.11
N SER A 497 -16.64 -12.29 -2.23
CA SER A 497 -17.18 -11.83 -3.52
C SER A 497 -16.13 -11.16 -4.42
N LEU A 498 -15.02 -10.66 -3.85
CA LEU A 498 -13.90 -10.11 -4.61
C LEU A 498 -13.05 -11.20 -5.26
N LEU A 499 -13.12 -12.42 -4.74
CA LEU A 499 -12.37 -13.59 -5.18
C LEU A 499 -13.28 -14.62 -5.89
N ASP A 500 -14.51 -14.21 -6.23
CA ASP A 500 -15.54 -15.07 -6.83
C ASP A 500 -15.81 -16.36 -6.03
N VAL A 501 -15.72 -16.25 -4.69
CA VAL A 501 -16.00 -17.32 -3.72
C VAL A 501 -17.42 -17.15 -3.16
N ASP A 502 -18.17 -18.24 -3.07
CA ASP A 502 -19.52 -18.23 -2.48
C ASP A 502 -19.46 -17.97 -0.95
N THR A 503 -19.93 -16.78 -0.56
CA THR A 503 -20.04 -16.33 0.83
C THR A 503 -20.90 -17.25 1.69
N LYS A 504 -21.86 -17.98 1.10
CA LYS A 504 -22.74 -18.90 1.85
C LYS A 504 -21.95 -19.97 2.60
N VAL A 505 -20.96 -20.57 1.93
CA VAL A 505 -20.11 -21.62 2.51
C VAL A 505 -19.32 -21.08 3.71
N LEU A 506 -18.89 -19.83 3.65
CA LEU A 506 -18.15 -19.17 4.73
C LEU A 506 -19.05 -18.77 5.90
N LEU A 507 -20.27 -18.33 5.62
CA LEU A 507 -21.28 -18.02 6.65
C LEU A 507 -21.73 -19.25 7.45
N ASP A 508 -21.65 -20.44 6.84
CA ASP A 508 -21.91 -21.73 7.49
C ASP A 508 -20.67 -22.31 8.21
N THR A 509 -19.51 -21.63 8.10
CA THR A 509 -18.27 -22.00 8.78
C THR A 509 -18.07 -21.13 10.04
N GLU A 510 -17.61 -21.75 11.13
CA GLU A 510 -17.22 -21.04 12.36
C GLU A 510 -16.13 -19.99 12.09
N ALA A 511 -16.17 -18.88 12.82
CA ALA A 511 -15.35 -17.70 12.54
C ALA A 511 -13.85 -18.01 12.45
N GLU A 512 -13.34 -18.86 13.34
CA GLU A 512 -11.93 -19.24 13.46
C GLU A 512 -11.41 -20.03 12.26
N GLY A 513 -12.27 -20.72 11.50
CA GLY A 513 -11.88 -21.57 10.37
C GLY A 513 -12.16 -20.96 8.99
N ARG A 514 -12.69 -19.72 8.92
CA ARG A 514 -13.13 -19.13 7.65
C ARG A 514 -11.97 -18.80 6.71
N ILE A 515 -10.80 -18.43 7.23
CA ILE A 515 -9.66 -18.09 6.37
C ILE A 515 -9.11 -19.34 5.68
N GLU A 516 -8.99 -20.44 6.42
CA GLU A 516 -8.60 -21.74 5.89
C GLU A 516 -9.61 -22.19 4.84
N ARG A 517 -10.91 -22.05 5.14
CA ARG A 517 -11.96 -22.39 4.19
C ARG A 517 -11.91 -21.54 2.92
N LEU A 518 -11.71 -20.23 3.06
CA LEU A 518 -11.52 -19.30 1.94
C LEU A 518 -10.32 -19.72 1.09
N LEU A 519 -9.17 -20.01 1.70
CA LEU A 519 -7.95 -20.42 0.99
C LEU A 519 -8.13 -21.73 0.22
N ILE A 520 -8.85 -22.71 0.79
CA ILE A 520 -9.22 -23.95 0.09
C ILE A 520 -10.10 -23.64 -1.13
N MET A 521 -11.03 -22.70 -1.02
CA MET A 521 -11.93 -22.33 -2.11
C MET A 521 -11.21 -21.55 -3.22
N VAL A 522 -10.26 -20.67 -2.86
CA VAL A 522 -9.41 -19.93 -3.80
C VAL A 522 -8.46 -20.88 -4.55
N LYS A 523 -8.01 -21.96 -3.91
CA LYS A 523 -7.12 -23.03 -4.42
C LYS A 523 -5.71 -22.58 -4.78
N LYS A 524 -5.55 -21.56 -5.62
CA LYS A 524 -4.24 -21.07 -6.09
C LYS A 524 -3.91 -19.75 -5.46
N VAL A 525 -2.78 -19.70 -4.78
CA VAL A 525 -2.29 -18.51 -4.08
C VAL A 525 -0.85 -18.20 -4.47
N PRO A 526 -0.41 -16.94 -4.38
CA PRO A 526 0.98 -16.59 -4.70
C PRO A 526 1.97 -17.32 -3.79
N LEU A 527 3.07 -17.86 -4.36
CA LEU A 527 4.08 -18.62 -3.62
C LEU A 527 4.60 -17.89 -2.38
N ASN A 528 4.69 -16.56 -2.47
CA ASN A 528 5.23 -15.75 -1.41
C ASN A 528 4.30 -15.54 -0.20
N ILE A 529 3.08 -16.11 -0.23
CA ILE A 529 2.17 -16.16 0.93
C ILE A 529 2.84 -16.80 2.16
N LEU A 530 3.71 -17.79 1.91
CA LEU A 530 4.49 -18.50 2.92
C LEU A 530 5.38 -17.55 3.75
N PHE A 531 5.86 -16.47 3.14
CA PHE A 531 6.81 -15.53 3.73
C PHE A 531 6.15 -14.26 4.28
N LEU A 532 4.81 -14.20 4.30
CA LEU A 532 4.10 -13.05 4.87
C LEU A 532 4.40 -12.91 6.37
N SER A 533 4.51 -11.66 6.81
CA SER A 533 4.57 -11.29 8.22
C SER A 533 3.24 -11.53 8.93
N GLY A 534 3.25 -11.44 10.26
CA GLY A 534 2.06 -11.51 11.10
C GLY A 534 1.83 -12.89 11.70
N GLU A 535 0.81 -12.97 12.55
CA GLU A 535 0.43 -14.22 13.19
C GLU A 535 -0.07 -15.25 12.16
N LYS A 536 0.29 -16.51 12.40
CA LYS A 536 -0.12 -17.64 11.57
C LYS A 536 -1.25 -18.42 12.23
N SER A 537 -2.04 -19.13 11.42
CA SER A 537 -3.08 -20.02 11.94
C SER A 537 -2.46 -21.13 12.81
N PRO A 538 -3.09 -21.52 13.93
CA PRO A 538 -2.66 -22.69 14.71
C PRO A 538 -3.07 -24.02 14.06
N THR A 539 -4.01 -23.99 13.10
CA THR A 539 -4.63 -25.15 12.47
C THR A 539 -3.61 -25.97 11.68
N ILE A 540 -3.54 -27.27 11.94
CA ILE A 540 -2.66 -28.20 11.20
C ILE A 540 -3.02 -28.18 9.72
N GLY A 541 -2.01 -28.07 8.84
CA GLY A 541 -2.21 -27.91 7.40
C GLY A 541 -2.25 -26.44 6.96
N PHE A 542 -2.41 -25.50 7.89
CA PHE A 542 -2.52 -24.07 7.65
C PHE A 542 -1.57 -23.23 8.51
N ARG A 543 -0.56 -23.84 9.16
CA ARG A 543 0.38 -23.10 10.04
C ARG A 543 1.28 -22.11 9.29
N TRP A 544 1.30 -22.19 7.97
CA TRP A 544 1.92 -21.22 7.07
C TRP A 544 1.02 -20.01 6.76
N ALA A 545 -0.30 -20.19 6.87
CA ALA A 545 -1.31 -19.22 6.45
C ALA A 545 -1.43 -18.08 7.47
N PRO A 546 -1.56 -16.81 7.01
CA PRO A 546 -1.78 -15.69 7.92
C PRO A 546 -3.16 -15.80 8.59
N LYS A 547 -3.28 -15.34 9.84
CA LYS A 547 -4.58 -15.18 10.52
C LYS A 547 -5.42 -14.03 9.97
N THR A 548 -4.84 -13.15 9.16
CA THR A 548 -5.50 -11.99 8.54
C THR A 548 -4.65 -11.44 7.40
N PHE A 549 -5.30 -10.97 6.35
CA PHE A 549 -4.71 -10.21 5.24
C PHE A 549 -4.78 -8.69 5.45
N MET A 550 -5.47 -8.20 6.47
CA MET A 550 -5.49 -6.77 6.86
C MET A 550 -4.19 -6.29 7.53
N ASN A 551 -3.18 -7.17 7.60
CA ASN A 551 -1.90 -6.89 8.23
C ASN A 551 -1.17 -5.70 7.58
N ASN A 552 -0.59 -4.83 8.41
CA ASN A 552 0.19 -3.66 8.02
C ASN A 552 1.71 -3.82 8.22
N PHE A 553 2.19 -4.94 8.76
CA PHE A 553 3.62 -5.13 8.98
C PHE A 553 4.36 -5.21 7.64
N GLY A 554 5.36 -4.36 7.43
CA GLY A 554 6.20 -4.19 6.23
C GLY A 554 7.04 -5.40 5.78
N GLY A 555 6.47 -6.61 5.79
CA GLY A 555 7.04 -7.81 5.17
C GLY A 555 6.92 -7.83 3.65
N LEU A 556 7.21 -8.99 3.04
CA LEU A 556 6.95 -9.18 1.62
C LEU A 556 5.46 -8.96 1.34
N ASN A 557 5.14 -8.08 0.38
CA ASN A 557 3.77 -7.93 -0.09
C ASN A 557 3.38 -9.19 -0.87
N LEU A 558 2.17 -9.69 -0.67
CA LEU A 558 1.64 -10.80 -1.46
C LEU A 558 1.69 -10.42 -2.95
N ALA A 559 2.28 -11.29 -3.77
CA ALA A 559 2.47 -10.97 -5.18
C ALA A 559 1.14 -10.96 -5.92
N VAL A 560 0.91 -9.97 -6.78
CA VAL A 560 -0.31 -9.85 -7.61
C VAL A 560 -0.25 -10.72 -8.87
N ALA A 561 0.95 -11.17 -9.23
CA ALA A 561 1.23 -12.02 -10.39
C ALA A 561 2.50 -12.85 -10.14
N GLY A 562 2.65 -13.99 -10.83
CA GLY A 562 3.81 -14.88 -10.71
C GLY A 562 3.46 -16.30 -10.28
N GLY A 563 4.47 -17.06 -9.83
CA GLY A 563 4.35 -18.47 -9.46
C GLY A 563 3.28 -18.71 -8.38
N GLN A 564 2.47 -19.73 -8.61
CA GLN A 564 1.34 -20.11 -7.75
C GLN A 564 1.68 -21.36 -6.92
N ALA A 565 1.12 -21.41 -5.72
CA ALA A 565 1.06 -22.58 -4.87
C ALA A 565 -0.38 -23.07 -4.77
N ASP A 566 -0.56 -24.39 -4.67
CA ASP A 566 -1.85 -25.04 -4.49
C ASP A 566 -2.14 -25.21 -3.00
N VAL A 567 -3.32 -24.77 -2.57
CA VAL A 567 -3.83 -24.94 -1.21
C VAL A 567 -4.60 -26.24 -1.13
N THR A 568 -4.23 -27.10 -0.18
CA THR A 568 -4.92 -28.35 0.12
C THR A 568 -5.24 -28.44 1.61
N SER A 569 -6.07 -29.40 2.02
CA SER A 569 -6.29 -29.67 3.45
C SER A 569 -5.04 -30.19 4.17
N ALA A 570 -4.04 -30.69 3.43
CA ALA A 570 -2.80 -31.19 3.99
C ALA A 570 -1.72 -30.10 4.15
N GLY A 571 -1.82 -28.99 3.42
CA GLY A 571 -0.77 -27.99 3.36
C GLY A 571 -0.78 -27.13 2.10
N LEU A 572 0.16 -26.18 2.07
CA LEU A 572 0.52 -25.40 0.89
C LEU A 572 1.52 -26.16 0.04
N ILE A 573 1.16 -26.46 -1.21
CA ILE A 573 2.03 -27.16 -2.16
C ILE A 573 2.63 -26.13 -3.11
N GLY A 574 3.95 -25.96 -3.06
CA GLY A 574 4.66 -24.98 -3.89
C GLY A 574 6.09 -25.40 -4.20
N THR A 575 6.70 -24.75 -5.18
CA THR A 575 8.09 -25.02 -5.57
C THR A 575 8.97 -23.87 -5.08
N TYR A 576 9.95 -24.19 -4.22
CA TYR A 576 10.75 -23.20 -3.50
C TYR A 576 12.25 -23.50 -3.59
N TYR A 577 13.08 -22.46 -3.49
CA TYR A 577 14.51 -22.64 -3.32
C TYR A 577 14.79 -23.03 -1.86
N THR A 578 15.44 -24.16 -1.66
CA THR A 578 15.42 -24.88 -0.38
C THR A 578 16.82 -25.36 -0.02
N TYR A 579 17.15 -25.23 1.27
CA TYR A 579 18.33 -25.79 1.91
C TYR A 579 17.87 -26.86 2.90
N MET A 580 18.20 -28.11 2.62
CA MET A 580 18.03 -29.20 3.58
C MET A 580 19.24 -29.18 4.51
N LEU A 581 19.00 -28.99 5.81
CA LEU A 581 20.05 -28.94 6.81
C LEU A 581 20.33 -30.35 7.36
N PRO A 582 21.52 -30.62 7.91
CA PRO A 582 21.82 -31.90 8.55
C PRO A 582 20.93 -32.11 9.79
N THR A 583 20.06 -33.13 9.79
CA THR A 583 19.19 -33.54 10.91
C THR A 583 20.01 -34.14 12.08
N LYS A 584 19.70 -34.08 13.40
CA LYS A 584 18.49 -33.76 14.20
C LYS A 584 18.79 -32.86 15.44
N ALA A 585 19.79 -31.96 15.39
CA ALA A 585 20.20 -31.17 16.56
C ALA A 585 20.28 -29.65 16.33
N LEU A 586 19.96 -29.18 15.12
CA LEU A 586 20.03 -27.74 14.82
C LEU A 586 18.81 -27.03 15.41
N VAL A 587 19.06 -26.40 16.55
CA VAL A 587 18.10 -25.59 17.28
C VAL A 587 18.50 -24.14 17.12
N PHE A 588 17.60 -23.34 16.56
CA PHE A 588 17.79 -21.91 16.47
C PHE A 588 17.63 -21.33 17.87
N GLU A 589 18.70 -20.73 18.38
CA GLU A 589 18.69 -20.13 19.72
C GLU A 589 18.37 -18.63 19.62
N PRO A 590 17.67 -18.05 20.63
CA PRO A 590 17.47 -16.61 20.70
C PRO A 590 18.81 -15.87 20.63
N ASP A 591 18.78 -14.67 20.04
CA ASP A 591 19.93 -13.75 19.88
C ASP A 591 21.09 -14.30 19.02
N LYS A 592 20.96 -15.51 18.47
CA LYS A 592 21.95 -16.10 17.57
C LYS A 592 21.51 -15.98 16.12
N TRP A 593 22.50 -16.08 15.25
CA TRP A 593 22.32 -16.15 13.81
C TRP A 593 23.14 -17.32 13.27
N TRP A 594 22.74 -17.83 12.11
CA TRP A 594 23.40 -18.95 11.47
C TRP A 594 24.15 -18.51 10.23
N ARG A 595 25.28 -19.16 9.97
CA ARG A 595 25.98 -19.09 8.69
C ARG A 595 25.79 -20.42 7.98
N VAL A 596 25.14 -20.43 6.82
CA VAL A 596 24.86 -21.64 6.04
C VAL A 596 25.63 -21.58 4.72
N ALA A 597 26.34 -22.64 4.35
CA ALA A 597 27.06 -22.66 3.07
C ALA A 597 26.08 -22.65 1.88
N ASP A 598 26.36 -21.85 0.85
CA ASP A 598 25.66 -21.88 -0.44
C ASP A 598 26.33 -22.91 -1.37
N ARG A 599 25.63 -23.30 -2.44
CA ARG A 599 26.18 -24.10 -3.54
C ARG A 599 27.28 -23.38 -4.30
N GLU A 600 27.26 -22.04 -4.31
CA GLU A 600 28.30 -21.22 -4.89
C GLU A 600 29.55 -21.21 -4.00
N PRO A 601 30.74 -21.61 -4.52
CA PRO A 601 31.96 -21.68 -3.72
C PRO A 601 32.31 -20.34 -3.07
N GLY A 602 32.51 -20.35 -1.75
CA GLY A 602 32.86 -19.14 -0.97
C GLY A 602 31.68 -18.21 -0.66
N ALA A 603 30.45 -18.56 -1.06
CA ALA A 603 29.26 -17.82 -0.66
C ALA A 603 28.57 -18.50 0.54
N THR A 604 28.05 -17.68 1.45
CA THR A 604 27.30 -18.14 2.62
C THR A 604 26.01 -17.34 2.79
N LEU A 605 25.00 -17.97 3.36
CA LEU A 605 23.81 -17.29 3.86
C LEU A 605 23.97 -16.97 5.34
N ARG A 606 23.81 -15.70 5.70
CA ARG A 606 23.57 -15.28 7.08
C ARG A 606 22.07 -15.31 7.34
N VAL A 607 21.65 -16.14 8.29
CA VAL A 607 20.24 -16.36 8.63
C VAL A 607 19.96 -15.84 10.03
N THR A 608 18.98 -14.96 10.17
CA THR A 608 18.60 -14.31 11.44
C THR A 608 17.11 -14.50 11.73
N ASP A 609 16.76 -14.60 13.01
CA ASP A 609 15.38 -14.50 13.48
C ASP A 609 15.11 -13.04 13.89
N PRO A 610 14.42 -12.24 13.05
CA PRO A 610 14.20 -10.82 13.34
C PRO A 610 13.22 -10.60 14.50
N TYR A 611 12.48 -11.61 14.91
CA TYR A 611 11.48 -11.50 15.97
C TYR A 611 12.04 -11.86 17.33
N ASN A 612 13.20 -12.53 17.36
CA ASN A 612 13.98 -12.86 18.54
C ASN A 612 13.12 -13.35 19.73
N GLN A 613 12.16 -14.22 19.43
CA GLN A 613 11.28 -14.76 20.45
C GLN A 613 12.11 -15.67 21.36
N ARG A 614 12.00 -15.50 22.68
CA ARG A 614 12.82 -16.16 23.73
C ARG A 614 12.70 -17.69 23.82
N THR A 615 12.29 -18.36 22.74
CA THR A 615 12.05 -19.80 22.67
C THR A 615 12.87 -20.43 21.56
N LYS A 616 13.59 -21.49 21.92
CA LYS A 616 14.35 -22.34 21.01
C LYS A 616 13.41 -23.13 20.10
N TYR A 617 13.78 -23.31 18.83
CA TYR A 617 13.00 -24.11 17.88
C TYR A 617 13.88 -24.87 16.91
N ARG A 618 13.39 -26.02 16.44
CA ARG A 618 14.08 -26.87 15.49
C ARG A 618 13.89 -26.36 14.06
N CYS A 619 14.96 -26.39 13.27
CA CYS A 619 14.97 -26.07 11.85
C CYS A 619 15.72 -27.16 11.09
N ASP A 620 15.01 -27.93 10.25
CA ASP A 620 15.62 -28.94 9.38
C ASP A 620 15.69 -28.47 7.93
N VAL A 621 14.81 -27.54 7.55
CA VAL A 621 14.67 -27.04 6.19
C VAL A 621 14.59 -25.51 6.23
N LEU A 622 15.44 -24.85 5.46
CA LEU A 622 15.37 -23.41 5.21
C LEU A 622 14.82 -23.19 3.80
N ILE A 623 13.71 -22.47 3.71
CA ILE A 623 12.95 -22.23 2.50
C ILE A 623 13.08 -20.76 2.12
N LEU A 624 13.38 -20.48 0.86
CA LEU A 624 13.46 -19.14 0.28
C LEU A 624 12.54 -19.03 -0.94
N PRO A 625 12.02 -17.83 -1.24
CA PRO A 625 11.19 -17.62 -2.43
C PRO A 625 11.98 -17.89 -3.71
N GLU A 626 13.28 -17.60 -3.71
CA GLU A 626 14.17 -17.71 -4.87
C GLU A 626 15.64 -17.69 -4.44
N ARG A 627 16.56 -17.86 -5.40
CA ARG A 627 18.00 -17.75 -5.15
C ARG A 627 18.40 -16.30 -4.86
N LEU A 628 19.14 -16.09 -3.78
CA LEU A 628 19.69 -14.79 -3.39
C LEU A 628 20.89 -14.38 -4.26
N SER A 629 20.96 -13.09 -4.60
CA SER A 629 22.18 -12.46 -5.13
C SER A 629 23.05 -11.95 -3.96
N PRO A 630 24.38 -11.85 -4.14
CA PRO A 630 25.26 -11.30 -3.10
C PRO A 630 24.84 -9.88 -2.66
N GLY A 631 24.73 -9.66 -1.35
CA GLY A 631 24.28 -8.37 -0.78
C GLY A 631 22.76 -8.19 -0.71
N ASP A 632 21.97 -9.12 -1.26
CA ASP A 632 20.52 -9.12 -1.08
C ASP A 632 20.13 -9.75 0.26
N THR A 633 19.08 -9.20 0.89
CA THR A 633 18.39 -9.81 2.03
C THR A 633 16.96 -10.17 1.61
N LEU A 634 16.52 -11.40 1.86
CA LEU A 634 15.15 -11.86 1.61
C LEU A 634 14.54 -12.50 2.86
N ALA A 635 13.20 -12.54 2.89
CA ALA A 635 12.50 -13.34 3.87
C ALA A 635 12.70 -14.84 3.57
N ALA A 636 12.91 -15.62 4.61
CA ALA A 636 13.04 -17.06 4.57
C ALA A 636 12.06 -17.71 5.56
N VAL A 637 11.89 -19.03 5.48
CA VAL A 637 11.10 -19.81 6.44
C VAL A 637 11.90 -20.99 6.94
N SER A 638 11.91 -21.16 8.25
CA SER A 638 12.31 -22.39 8.92
C SER A 638 11.14 -23.36 8.93
N ALA A 639 11.43 -24.61 8.59
CA ALA A 639 10.49 -25.71 8.66
C ALA A 639 11.15 -26.99 9.20
N GLN A 640 10.33 -27.90 9.72
CA GLN A 640 10.75 -29.22 10.18
C GLN A 640 10.44 -30.26 9.11
N PHE A 641 11.41 -31.13 8.83
CA PHE A 641 11.23 -32.19 7.84
C PHE A 641 10.37 -33.31 8.43
N ILE A 642 9.28 -33.67 7.74
CA ILE A 642 8.38 -34.76 8.13
C ILE A 642 8.69 -36.02 7.32
N GLY A 643 8.81 -35.88 6.00
CA GLY A 643 9.03 -37.00 5.09
C GLY A 643 9.08 -36.55 3.63
N ALA A 644 9.41 -37.47 2.74
CA ALA A 644 9.38 -37.22 1.30
C ALA A 644 8.63 -38.36 0.60
N SER A 645 7.70 -38.00 -0.28
CA SER A 645 6.97 -38.96 -1.09
C SER A 645 7.83 -39.46 -2.25
N LYS A 646 7.93 -40.78 -2.38
CA LYS A 646 8.71 -41.43 -3.45
C LYS A 646 8.02 -41.37 -4.81
N THR A 647 6.71 -41.14 -4.86
CA THR A 647 5.91 -41.21 -6.09
C THR A 647 5.84 -39.89 -6.84
N ASP A 648 5.76 -38.76 -6.13
CA ASP A 648 5.61 -37.42 -6.72
C ASP A 648 6.74 -36.44 -6.34
N GLY A 649 7.73 -36.91 -5.56
CA GLY A 649 8.89 -36.12 -5.16
C GLY A 649 8.58 -34.97 -4.19
N VAL A 650 7.37 -34.92 -3.62
CA VAL A 650 6.96 -33.86 -2.69
C VAL A 650 7.60 -34.09 -1.34
N VAL A 651 8.25 -33.05 -0.80
CA VAL A 651 8.78 -33.04 0.56
C VAL A 651 7.78 -32.41 1.51
N TYR A 652 7.40 -33.15 2.54
CA TYR A 652 6.46 -32.70 3.57
C TYR A 652 7.22 -32.04 4.72
N CYS A 653 6.80 -30.82 5.04
CA CYS A 653 7.42 -30.00 6.05
C CYS A 653 6.36 -29.40 6.99
N ALA A 654 6.66 -29.30 8.28
CA ALA A 654 5.87 -28.49 9.21
C ALA A 654 6.42 -27.07 9.26
N TYR A 655 5.56 -26.08 9.06
CA TYR A 655 5.95 -24.68 9.23
C TYR A 655 6.42 -24.45 10.68
N SER A 656 7.58 -23.79 10.83
CA SER A 656 8.09 -23.40 12.15
C SER A 656 8.01 -21.88 12.30
N ARG A 657 8.86 -21.14 11.57
CA ARG A 657 8.99 -19.68 11.74
C ARG A 657 9.45 -18.95 10.48
N ARG A 658 9.16 -17.66 10.42
CA ARG A 658 9.72 -16.73 9.44
C ARG A 658 11.08 -16.24 9.92
N LEU A 659 12.02 -16.16 8.99
CA LEU A 659 13.41 -15.77 9.16
C LEU A 659 13.80 -14.68 8.15
N LEU A 660 14.99 -14.11 8.29
CA LEU A 660 15.66 -13.34 7.23
C LEU A 660 16.93 -14.08 6.81
N ALA A 661 17.22 -14.05 5.51
CA ALA A 661 18.45 -14.60 4.94
C ALA A 661 19.13 -13.54 4.07
N GLU A 662 20.41 -13.31 4.32
CA GLU A 662 21.29 -12.42 3.56
C GLU A 662 22.42 -13.23 2.94
N LYS A 663 22.75 -12.95 1.67
CA LYS A 663 23.87 -13.63 1.01
C LYS A 663 25.15 -12.84 1.11
N GLU A 664 26.15 -13.43 1.76
CA GLU A 664 27.47 -12.85 1.99
C GLU A 664 28.52 -13.56 1.11
N LYS A 665 29.48 -12.79 0.58
CA LYS A 665 30.74 -13.33 0.02
C LYS A 665 31.82 -13.17 1.08
N VAL A 666 32.09 -14.24 1.83
CA VAL A 666 33.10 -14.21 2.89
C VAL A 666 34.36 -14.94 2.38
N PRO A 667 35.57 -14.36 2.52
CA PRO A 667 36.79 -15.06 2.16
C PRO A 667 36.97 -16.33 3.01
N PRO A 668 37.62 -17.38 2.49
CA PRO A 668 37.78 -18.65 3.18
C PRO A 668 38.76 -18.50 4.35
N LYS A 669 38.26 -18.10 5.52
CA LYS A 669 38.92 -18.38 6.78
C LYS A 669 38.02 -19.31 7.58
N THR A 670 38.59 -20.45 7.94
CA THR A 670 38.06 -21.50 8.80
C THR A 670 37.57 -20.88 10.11
N GLU A 671 36.27 -20.59 10.18
CA GLU A 671 35.61 -20.15 11.41
C GLU A 671 34.60 -21.21 11.85
N SER A 672 34.70 -21.59 13.13
CA SER A 672 33.75 -22.46 13.82
C SER A 672 32.32 -21.95 13.67
N GLY A 673 31.37 -22.83 13.29
CA GLY A 673 29.93 -22.51 13.24
C GLY A 673 29.28 -22.46 11.86
N LEU A 674 30.01 -22.75 10.78
CA LEU A 674 29.44 -22.90 9.44
C LEU A 674 28.58 -24.16 9.34
N ILE A 675 27.31 -24.00 8.96
CA ILE A 675 26.37 -25.10 8.71
C ILE A 675 26.48 -25.53 7.25
N LEU A 676 26.82 -26.79 7.02
CA LEU A 676 26.87 -27.39 5.69
C LEU A 676 25.51 -28.05 5.38
N PRO A 677 24.69 -27.51 4.45
CA PRO A 677 23.44 -28.15 4.07
C PRO A 677 23.71 -29.51 3.41
N SER A 678 22.86 -30.50 3.70
CA SER A 678 22.90 -31.81 3.03
C SER A 678 22.46 -31.72 1.57
N TRP A 679 21.63 -30.72 1.24
CA TRP A 679 21.19 -30.46 -0.13
C TRP A 679 20.75 -29.01 -0.30
N VAL A 680 21.00 -28.42 -1.48
CA VAL A 680 20.56 -27.07 -1.85
C VAL A 680 20.04 -27.07 -3.29
N GLY A 681 18.83 -26.57 -3.49
CA GLY A 681 18.24 -26.46 -4.81
C GLY A 681 16.75 -26.15 -4.78
N THR A 682 16.10 -26.27 -5.93
CA THR A 682 14.65 -26.06 -6.05
C THR A 682 13.91 -27.36 -5.74
N ALA A 683 12.98 -27.34 -4.77
CA ALA A 683 12.22 -28.50 -4.33
C ALA A 683 10.71 -28.20 -4.31
N LYS A 684 9.89 -29.20 -4.60
CA LYS A 684 8.44 -29.15 -4.41
C LYS A 684 8.11 -29.55 -2.98
N LEU A 685 7.52 -28.63 -2.23
CA LEU A 685 7.23 -28.78 -0.81
C LEU A 685 5.73 -28.81 -0.56
N CYS A 686 5.27 -29.61 0.40
CA CYS A 686 3.96 -29.49 1.04
C CYS A 686 4.17 -29.03 2.48
N ILE A 687 3.72 -27.82 2.79
CA ILE A 687 3.98 -27.15 4.07
C ILE A 687 2.70 -27.13 4.89
N CYS A 688 2.69 -27.80 6.04
CA CYS A 688 1.53 -27.88 6.93
C CYS A 688 1.59 -26.92 8.12
#